data_AF-A0A667Y0Y2-F1
#
_entry.id   AF-A0A667Y0Y2-F1
#
_cell.length_a   1.000
_cell.length_b   1.000
_cell.length_c   1.000
_cell.angle_alpha   90.00
_cell.angle_beta   90.00
_cell.angle_gamma   90.00
#
_symmetry.space_group_name_H-M   'P 1'
#
loop_
_entity.id
_entity.type
_entity.pdbx_description
1 polymer ?
#
loop_
_entity_poly.entity_id
_entity_poly.type
_entity_poly.pdbx_seq_one_letter_code
_entity_poly.pdbx_strand_id
1 'polypeptide(L)'
;LSNLKWVRTSQEKITLTNPLQGPGRDHSTNSASGHFLYVTVPVEGLKMDWAAFQSPLLEPTNSSHPCKMVMYTHQFGPRSGGLTVLVADRAIYPVWQRGGALGDLWVKAEVEIVTNSSFYIVIMAAIRDAAYGGIAVDSITLSPECRNYSLAEFPQPPEHPCTDADKMCNFHVDCEGGKDEAKCGDFSYPQGSSGWTDASVGSQGWVLNKMTNSTTKDESLYIAEAPGQQLTEAQTRTPLLGPSGPACTLKFSFALTGNPPHIGELSVGIIDTVMGKESRLWEFAGKTGKEEGTWREAEVPIGARKNRFQLEFEARARKLCPCAKIQVSNVRFVDCHAEYFPSSPTGDWLSCNFEAGLCGWYQDKSDGFDWTELSGMDHSTGIGKSLAVDMWSLLRGASGRLLSYTQLPTSTEQCLSFYYKLYGPDTGTLNVKLIDSHGVESLLWTRRGAHGNVWHQGLCPVSSQLTSFQLVFEAVHSGFDGRVAIDDVAFIPRQCTVPRMCSFEGQRCGYTSYGTTRWLHKDGLSTTAGPKSDHTLETESGYYMMAHTDAEILPVDKTTTLASPIRLGVARTECLSFWYHMGGMNPGSLTVYMKPVKGERVEIFSDNLNQGNVWRHGNGNITSTLVDWQLEFEVTGAGGKGTHVAVDDIAIFAHPCQNQGSKCNFERGTCGWSNTQNPQTDKLDWELTSREAETHYTTPPHDHSLATERGHFLLFPSTDRTPANQNAWLLSAHLPPTQGTCLKFWAHRPSSADNQLKVWRLAAGKLHELLLVDEVRGIWKRFDINITSSEDYQIVLEGVKGTAGILALDDIEYTIGVNCAGEKGDDAGGIAASVIVVLLLVGTLIALLVYYLRTRDRVKASTNRLPSSSPSASSSSAGPGFSNDSYEPGLTVSKPASVTFGSARKSESALICDL
;
A
#
# COMPACT_ATOMS: atom_id res chain seq x y z
N LEU A 1 44.70 6.83 -45.39
CA LEU A 1 44.85 5.59 -44.60
C LEU A 1 46.00 5.83 -43.64
N SER A 2 45.76 5.66 -42.35
CA SER A 2 46.77 5.83 -41.30
C SER A 2 48.00 4.95 -41.55
N ASN A 3 49.17 5.40 -41.08
CA ASN A 3 50.39 4.59 -41.07
C ASN A 3 50.40 3.56 -39.93
N LEU A 4 49.52 3.73 -38.93
CA LEU A 4 49.35 2.83 -37.80
C LEU A 4 48.56 1.58 -38.23
N LYS A 5 49.07 0.40 -37.88
CA LYS A 5 48.47 -0.89 -38.24
C LYS A 5 48.30 -1.77 -37.01
N TRP A 6 47.24 -2.58 -37.04
CA TRP A 6 47.08 -3.70 -36.12
C TRP A 6 48.13 -4.76 -36.42
N VAL A 7 48.87 -5.19 -35.39
CA VAL A 7 49.89 -6.22 -35.50
C VAL A 7 49.49 -7.40 -34.63
N ARG A 8 49.47 -8.61 -35.22
CA ARG A 8 49.32 -9.85 -34.45
C ARG A 8 50.64 -10.17 -33.76
N THR A 9 50.66 -10.17 -32.43
CA THR A 9 51.87 -10.35 -31.62
C THR A 9 51.57 -11.18 -30.37
N SER A 10 52.60 -11.45 -29.56
CA SER A 10 52.52 -12.12 -28.26
C SER A 10 53.38 -11.34 -27.25
N GLN A 11 53.22 -11.61 -25.95
CA GLN A 11 54.05 -10.94 -24.95
C GLN A 11 55.55 -11.25 -25.14
N GLU A 12 55.89 -12.49 -25.51
CA GLU A 12 57.28 -12.89 -25.81
C GLU A 12 57.92 -12.04 -26.91
N LYS A 13 57.12 -11.51 -27.85
CA LYS A 13 57.60 -10.63 -28.92
C LYS A 13 57.60 -9.15 -28.53
N ILE A 14 56.79 -8.75 -27.54
CA ILE A 14 56.67 -7.36 -27.08
C ILE A 14 57.80 -7.00 -26.08
N THR A 15 58.35 -7.95 -25.32
CA THR A 15 59.43 -7.64 -24.35
C THR A 15 60.48 -8.72 -24.17
N LEU A 16 61.75 -8.29 -24.24
CA LEU A 16 62.83 -8.84 -23.41
C LEU A 16 63.31 -7.86 -22.31
N THR A 17 62.79 -6.62 -22.23
CA THR A 17 63.29 -5.63 -21.24
C THR A 17 62.32 -4.58 -20.67
N ASN A 18 61.02 -4.50 -21.00
CA ASN A 18 60.17 -3.43 -20.43
C ASN A 18 58.64 -3.72 -20.31
N PRO A 19 58.12 -4.13 -19.13
CA PRO A 19 56.73 -4.61 -18.94
C PRO A 19 55.62 -3.56 -19.17
N LEU A 20 55.96 -2.31 -19.48
CA LEU A 20 55.00 -1.20 -19.67
C LEU A 20 54.47 -1.08 -21.11
N GLN A 21 54.76 -2.05 -21.99
CA GLN A 21 54.49 -1.97 -23.44
C GLN A 21 53.38 -2.88 -23.97
N GLY A 22 52.65 -3.65 -23.14
CA GLY A 22 51.55 -4.49 -23.64
C GLY A 22 51.00 -5.46 -22.60
N PRO A 23 49.95 -6.24 -22.95
CA PRO A 23 49.39 -7.26 -22.07
C PRO A 23 50.43 -8.33 -21.72
N GLY A 24 50.60 -8.63 -20.43
CA GLY A 24 51.56 -9.64 -19.97
C GLY A 24 51.29 -11.07 -20.45
N ARG A 25 50.06 -11.37 -20.89
CA ARG A 25 49.60 -12.66 -21.41
C ARG A 25 48.45 -12.45 -22.39
N ASP A 26 48.24 -13.37 -23.32
CA ASP A 26 47.03 -13.37 -24.15
C ASP A 26 45.78 -13.74 -23.33
N HIS A 27 44.60 -13.43 -23.85
CA HIS A 27 43.34 -13.83 -23.24
C HIS A 27 43.02 -15.28 -23.59
N SER A 28 43.23 -15.68 -24.84
CA SER A 28 42.78 -16.98 -25.37
C SER A 28 43.40 -18.20 -24.68
N THR A 29 44.69 -18.16 -24.34
CA THR A 29 45.42 -19.28 -23.71
C THR A 29 46.04 -18.95 -22.36
N ASN A 30 45.87 -17.71 -21.87
CA ASN A 30 46.48 -17.19 -20.66
C ASN A 30 48.00 -17.46 -20.57
N SER A 31 48.68 -17.33 -21.70
CA SER A 31 50.10 -17.63 -21.86
C SER A 31 50.85 -16.43 -22.46
N ALA A 32 52.16 -16.36 -22.21
CA ALA A 32 53.00 -15.31 -22.80
C ALA A 32 53.28 -15.55 -24.30
N SER A 33 53.15 -16.80 -24.76
CA SER A 33 53.33 -17.24 -26.14
C SER A 33 52.03 -17.15 -26.97
N GLY A 34 50.88 -17.01 -26.31
CA GLY A 34 49.60 -16.79 -26.94
C GLY A 34 49.54 -15.46 -27.68
N HIS A 35 48.68 -15.38 -28.70
CA HIS A 35 48.70 -14.29 -29.66
C HIS A 35 47.45 -13.41 -29.54
N PHE A 36 47.65 -12.10 -29.63
CA PHE A 36 46.58 -11.09 -29.67
C PHE A 36 46.87 -10.04 -30.75
N LEU A 37 45.85 -9.29 -31.14
CA LEU A 37 46.01 -8.11 -31.99
C LEU A 37 46.39 -6.92 -31.12
N TYR A 38 47.45 -6.22 -31.48
CA TYR A 38 47.98 -5.12 -30.69
C TYR A 38 48.29 -3.90 -31.56
N VAL A 39 48.03 -2.72 -31.01
CA VAL A 39 48.37 -1.43 -31.60
C VAL A 39 49.12 -0.58 -30.57
N THR A 40 50.32 -0.15 -30.96
CA THR A 40 51.12 0.86 -30.25
C THR A 40 51.97 1.65 -31.24
N VAL A 41 52.48 2.80 -30.82
CA VAL A 41 53.32 3.64 -31.67
C VAL A 41 54.72 3.03 -31.77
N PRO A 42 55.23 2.71 -32.97
CA PRO A 42 56.64 2.38 -33.14
C PRO A 42 57.46 3.64 -32.83
N VAL A 43 58.48 3.46 -31.99
CA VAL A 43 59.30 4.51 -31.38
C VAL A 43 59.73 5.55 -32.44
N GLU A 44 59.25 6.78 -32.25
CA GLU A 44 59.40 8.01 -33.06
C GLU A 44 58.50 8.17 -34.32
N GLY A 45 57.57 9.14 -34.26
CA GLY A 45 56.98 9.78 -35.44
C GLY A 45 55.50 10.18 -35.38
N LEU A 46 54.64 9.46 -34.63
CA LEU A 46 53.19 9.66 -34.66
C LEU A 46 52.67 10.24 -33.32
N LYS A 47 52.17 11.49 -33.35
CA LYS A 47 51.60 12.18 -32.17
C LYS A 47 50.16 11.76 -31.88
N MET A 48 49.32 11.69 -32.90
CA MET A 48 47.97 11.13 -32.80
C MET A 48 47.69 10.39 -34.10
N ASP A 49 47.29 9.13 -33.99
CA ASP A 49 46.97 8.31 -35.14
C ASP A 49 45.98 7.21 -34.74
N TRP A 50 45.34 6.59 -35.72
CA TRP A 50 44.32 5.55 -35.52
C TRP A 50 44.54 4.36 -36.44
N ALA A 51 44.35 3.15 -35.95
CA ALA A 51 44.42 1.94 -36.76
C ALA A 51 43.05 1.30 -36.85
N ALA A 52 42.65 0.86 -38.04
CA ALA A 52 41.41 0.11 -38.24
C ALA A 52 41.64 -1.16 -39.04
N PHE A 53 40.87 -2.19 -38.73
CA PHE A 53 40.68 -3.35 -39.60
C PHE A 53 39.18 -3.61 -39.77
N GLN A 54 38.82 -4.26 -40.87
CA GLN A 54 37.44 -4.52 -41.24
C GLN A 54 37.18 -6.02 -41.38
N SER A 55 35.94 -6.43 -41.12
CA SER A 55 35.45 -7.78 -41.39
C SER A 55 35.23 -8.02 -42.89
N PRO A 56 34.92 -9.26 -43.29
CA PRO A 56 34.20 -9.55 -44.54
C PRO A 56 32.80 -8.90 -44.58
N LEU A 57 32.15 -8.94 -45.75
CA LEU A 57 30.78 -8.43 -45.93
C LEU A 57 29.79 -9.38 -45.25
N LEU A 58 28.99 -8.84 -44.32
CA LEU A 58 28.01 -9.58 -43.55
C LEU A 58 26.58 -9.32 -44.05
N GLU A 59 25.70 -10.30 -43.86
CA GLU A 59 24.28 -10.22 -44.20
C GLU A 59 23.50 -9.25 -43.29
N PRO A 60 22.38 -8.66 -43.77
CA PRO A 60 21.49 -7.84 -42.95
C PRO A 60 20.98 -8.57 -41.71
N THR A 61 20.80 -7.84 -40.62
CA THR A 61 20.23 -8.31 -39.34
C THR A 61 18.94 -7.59 -39.00
N ASN A 62 18.18 -8.10 -38.03
CA ASN A 62 16.96 -7.47 -37.53
C ASN A 62 16.97 -7.41 -35.99
N SER A 63 16.00 -6.71 -35.40
CA SER A 63 15.91 -6.54 -33.94
C SER A 63 15.64 -7.85 -33.19
N SER A 64 15.07 -8.87 -33.84
CA SER A 64 14.82 -10.18 -33.23
C SER A 64 16.04 -11.11 -33.28
N HIS A 65 16.95 -10.90 -34.23
CA HIS A 65 18.20 -11.65 -34.41
C HIS A 65 19.37 -10.68 -34.70
N PRO A 66 19.80 -9.88 -33.70
CA PRO A 66 20.94 -9.00 -33.86
C PRO A 66 22.23 -9.81 -34.03
N CYS A 67 23.17 -9.30 -34.85
CA CYS A 67 24.52 -9.83 -34.88
C CYS A 67 25.23 -9.39 -33.60
N LYS A 68 25.56 -10.34 -32.72
CA LYS A 68 26.27 -10.07 -31.47
C LYS A 68 27.75 -10.34 -31.66
N MET A 69 28.58 -9.37 -31.30
CA MET A 69 30.03 -9.50 -31.27
C MET A 69 30.52 -9.39 -29.83
N VAL A 70 31.34 -10.36 -29.41
CA VAL A 70 32.05 -10.33 -28.14
C VAL A 70 33.55 -10.26 -28.44
N MET A 71 34.26 -9.36 -27.77
CA MET A 71 35.72 -9.28 -27.86
C MET A 71 36.33 -8.97 -26.49
N TYR A 72 37.54 -9.41 -26.24
CA TYR A 72 38.30 -9.05 -25.05
C TYR A 72 39.30 -7.97 -25.38
N THR A 73 39.28 -6.90 -24.59
CA THR A 73 40.03 -5.66 -24.86
C THR A 73 40.97 -5.38 -23.70
N HIS A 74 42.22 -5.04 -23.99
CA HIS A 74 43.20 -4.59 -23.01
C HIS A 74 43.63 -3.17 -23.40
N GLN A 75 43.21 -2.20 -22.60
CA GLN A 75 43.45 -0.78 -22.82
C GLN A 75 44.36 -0.26 -21.71
N PHE A 76 45.67 -0.32 -21.92
CA PHE A 76 46.65 -0.03 -20.87
C PHE A 76 47.43 1.25 -21.13
N GLY A 77 47.68 2.01 -20.06
CA GLY A 77 48.51 3.21 -20.05
C GLY A 77 47.87 4.44 -20.70
N PRO A 78 48.45 5.64 -20.46
CA PRO A 78 47.91 6.92 -20.95
C PRO A 78 47.93 7.05 -22.48
N ARG A 79 48.60 6.14 -23.20
CA ARG A 79 48.62 6.06 -24.66
C ARG A 79 47.32 5.51 -25.26
N SER A 80 46.50 4.79 -24.49
CA SER A 80 45.17 4.33 -24.93
C SER A 80 44.23 5.53 -25.16
N GLY A 81 43.98 5.87 -26.42
CA GLY A 81 43.12 7.00 -26.80
C GLY A 81 41.64 6.65 -26.82
N GLY A 82 41.32 5.42 -27.22
CA GLY A 82 39.99 4.83 -27.22
C GLY A 82 39.87 3.71 -28.25
N LEU A 83 38.92 2.81 -28.05
CA LEU A 83 38.56 1.74 -28.98
C LEU A 83 37.09 1.94 -29.39
N THR A 84 36.82 1.87 -30.68
CA THR A 84 35.49 2.08 -31.26
C THR A 84 35.19 0.96 -32.24
N VAL A 85 33.97 0.43 -32.18
CA VAL A 85 33.43 -0.46 -33.19
C VAL A 85 32.42 0.34 -34.01
N LEU A 86 32.67 0.38 -35.32
CA LEU A 86 31.86 1.06 -36.30
C LEU A 86 31.17 0.02 -37.18
N VAL A 87 29.95 0.33 -37.61
CA VAL A 87 29.27 -0.39 -38.69
C VAL A 87 29.38 0.48 -39.93
N ALA A 88 29.85 -0.14 -41.02
CA ALA A 88 29.95 0.48 -42.33
C ALA A 88 28.96 -0.22 -43.27
N ASP A 89 27.83 0.44 -43.49
CA ASP A 89 26.79 0.02 -44.44
C ASP A 89 26.61 1.09 -45.54
N ARG A 90 25.40 1.61 -45.76
CA ARG A 90 25.17 2.83 -46.56
C ARG A 90 25.82 4.07 -45.95
N ALA A 91 26.08 4.06 -44.65
CA ALA A 91 26.83 5.07 -43.90
C ALA A 91 27.80 4.40 -42.91
N ILE A 92 28.74 5.16 -42.35
CA ILE A 92 29.64 4.68 -41.31
C ILE A 92 29.23 5.33 -39.99
N TYR A 93 28.84 4.53 -39.00
CA TYR A 93 28.39 5.01 -37.69
C TYR A 93 28.91 4.13 -36.54
N PRO A 94 29.15 4.71 -35.34
CA PRO A 94 29.61 3.95 -34.18
C PRO A 94 28.46 3.16 -33.54
N VAL A 95 28.71 1.88 -33.26
CA VAL A 95 27.81 1.01 -32.47
C VAL A 95 28.34 0.77 -31.06
N TRP A 96 29.64 0.94 -30.84
CA TRP A 96 30.25 0.81 -29.54
C TRP A 96 31.50 1.67 -29.43
N GLN A 97 31.74 2.28 -28.27
CA GLN A 97 32.91 3.11 -28.03
C GLN A 97 33.34 3.06 -26.56
N ARG A 98 34.66 3.00 -26.32
CA ARG A 98 35.25 3.04 -24.99
C ARG A 98 36.56 3.84 -25.00
N GLY A 99 36.59 4.92 -24.24
CA GLY A 99 37.76 5.78 -24.08
C GLY A 99 38.60 5.45 -22.84
N GLY A 100 39.89 5.78 -22.88
CA GLY A 100 40.78 5.76 -21.71
C GLY A 100 41.50 4.43 -21.46
N ALA A 101 42.18 4.36 -20.32
CA ALA A 101 42.91 3.18 -19.85
C ALA A 101 42.11 2.46 -18.76
N LEU A 102 42.07 1.13 -18.82
CA LEU A 102 41.36 0.24 -17.89
C LEU A 102 42.30 -0.45 -16.89
N GLY A 103 43.62 -0.27 -17.05
CA GLY A 103 44.64 -0.97 -16.27
C GLY A 103 45.20 -2.18 -17.02
N ASP A 104 46.07 -2.94 -16.35
CA ASP A 104 46.72 -4.12 -16.92
C ASP A 104 45.84 -5.37 -16.75
N LEU A 105 44.71 -5.40 -17.46
CA LEU A 105 43.74 -6.49 -17.41
C LEU A 105 42.92 -6.56 -18.70
N TRP A 106 42.45 -7.77 -19.02
CA TRP A 106 41.54 -8.00 -20.14
C TRP A 106 40.08 -7.74 -19.72
N VAL A 107 39.36 -6.92 -20.49
CA VAL A 107 37.97 -6.54 -20.24
C VAL A 107 37.09 -6.96 -21.41
N LYS A 108 36.00 -7.66 -21.12
CA LYS A 108 34.97 -8.03 -22.10
C LYS A 108 34.29 -6.78 -22.68
N ALA A 109 34.06 -6.81 -23.99
CA ALA A 109 33.26 -5.84 -24.72
C ALA A 109 32.20 -6.61 -25.51
N GLU A 110 30.94 -6.25 -25.30
CA GLU A 110 29.78 -6.80 -26.01
C GLU A 110 29.21 -5.71 -26.91
N VAL A 111 28.91 -6.07 -28.16
CA VAL A 111 28.41 -5.17 -29.19
C VAL A 111 27.25 -5.85 -29.91
N GLU A 112 26.09 -5.19 -29.95
CA GLU A 112 24.93 -5.66 -30.69
C GLU A 112 24.74 -4.81 -31.96
N ILE A 113 24.58 -5.48 -33.10
CA ILE A 113 24.51 -4.84 -34.42
C ILE A 113 23.19 -5.19 -35.10
N VAL A 114 22.37 -4.16 -35.30
CA VAL A 114 21.09 -4.22 -36.03
C VAL A 114 21.18 -3.31 -37.24
N THR A 115 21.19 -3.88 -38.44
CA THR A 115 21.16 -3.13 -39.71
C THR A 115 20.41 -3.90 -40.79
N ASN A 116 19.54 -3.20 -41.52
CA ASN A 116 18.71 -3.77 -42.58
C ASN A 116 19.44 -3.91 -43.93
N SER A 117 20.75 -3.69 -43.95
CA SER A 117 21.57 -3.77 -45.15
C SER A 117 22.86 -4.54 -44.87
N SER A 118 23.48 -5.07 -45.93
CA SER A 118 24.75 -5.77 -45.80
C SER A 118 25.82 -4.80 -45.30
N PHE A 119 26.64 -5.23 -44.34
CA PHE A 119 27.51 -4.32 -43.62
C PHE A 119 28.90 -4.91 -43.37
N TYR A 120 29.85 -4.03 -43.09
CA TYR A 120 31.16 -4.39 -42.55
C TYR A 120 31.26 -3.94 -41.09
N ILE A 121 31.91 -4.75 -40.26
CA ILE A 121 32.34 -4.37 -38.92
C ILE A 121 33.73 -3.77 -39.03
N VAL A 122 33.92 -2.55 -38.55
CA VAL A 122 35.22 -1.86 -38.55
C VAL A 122 35.62 -1.59 -37.11
N ILE A 123 36.72 -2.20 -36.66
CA ILE A 123 37.28 -2.00 -35.33
C ILE A 123 38.40 -0.98 -35.43
N MET A 124 38.21 0.17 -34.80
CA MET A 124 39.11 1.32 -34.85
C MET A 124 39.71 1.61 -33.47
N ALA A 125 41.04 1.59 -33.36
CA ALA A 125 41.78 2.01 -32.17
C ALA A 125 42.43 3.37 -32.41
N ALA A 126 42.23 4.30 -31.48
CA ALA A 126 42.88 5.59 -31.46
C ALA A 126 43.98 5.61 -30.40
N ILE A 127 45.14 6.16 -30.75
CA ILE A 127 46.31 6.26 -29.88
C ILE A 127 46.67 7.73 -29.64
N ARG A 128 47.09 8.06 -28.40
CA ARG A 128 47.48 9.42 -27.97
C ARG A 128 49.00 9.59 -27.86
N ASP A 129 49.45 10.85 -27.85
CA ASP A 129 50.84 11.26 -27.64
C ASP A 129 51.24 11.09 -26.17
N ALA A 130 51.55 9.85 -25.75
CA ALA A 130 51.92 9.54 -24.38
C ALA A 130 53.04 8.49 -24.30
N ALA A 131 53.73 8.41 -23.16
CA ALA A 131 55.00 7.71 -23.00
C ALA A 131 54.93 6.16 -23.08
N TYR A 132 53.83 5.54 -22.68
CA TYR A 132 53.69 4.08 -22.64
C TYR A 132 52.21 3.64 -22.72
N GLY A 133 51.98 2.37 -23.03
CA GLY A 133 50.65 1.79 -23.18
C GLY A 133 50.28 1.43 -24.62
N GLY A 134 49.06 0.97 -24.82
CA GLY A 134 48.50 0.61 -26.12
C GLY A 134 47.16 -0.09 -25.98
N ILE A 135 46.61 -0.53 -27.11
CA ILE A 135 45.33 -1.22 -27.17
C ILE A 135 45.54 -2.59 -27.77
N ALA A 136 45.14 -3.64 -27.05
CA ALA A 136 45.09 -5.01 -27.53
C ALA A 136 43.65 -5.51 -27.59
N VAL A 137 43.38 -6.38 -28.56
CA VAL A 137 42.11 -7.10 -28.72
C VAL A 137 42.43 -8.57 -28.95
N ASP A 138 41.69 -9.44 -28.28
CA ASP A 138 41.81 -10.89 -28.39
C ASP A 138 40.42 -11.56 -28.32
N SER A 139 40.36 -12.83 -28.74
CA SER A 139 39.17 -13.68 -28.69
C SER A 139 37.90 -13.01 -29.25
N ILE A 140 37.97 -12.51 -30.49
CA ILE A 140 36.80 -11.93 -31.18
C ILE A 140 35.87 -13.07 -31.60
N THR A 141 34.66 -13.10 -31.05
CA THR A 141 33.62 -14.07 -31.34
C THR A 141 32.41 -13.37 -31.92
N LEU A 142 31.91 -13.87 -33.04
CA LEU A 142 30.68 -13.42 -33.67
C LEU A 142 29.59 -14.47 -33.45
N SER A 143 28.37 -14.01 -33.20
CA SER A 143 27.22 -14.88 -33.09
C SER A 143 26.85 -15.48 -34.46
N PRO A 144 26.14 -16.63 -34.50
CA PRO A 144 25.76 -17.29 -35.76
C PRO A 144 24.92 -16.44 -36.71
N GLU A 145 24.28 -15.40 -36.19
CA GLU A 145 23.50 -14.40 -36.93
C GLU A 145 24.39 -13.50 -37.80
N CYS A 146 25.70 -13.40 -37.51
CA CYS A 146 26.68 -12.65 -38.29
C CYS A 146 27.16 -13.46 -39.51
N ARG A 147 26.30 -13.68 -40.51
CA ARG A 147 26.59 -14.53 -41.68
C ARG A 147 27.46 -13.83 -42.72
N ASN A 148 28.41 -14.57 -43.29
CA ASN A 148 29.33 -14.09 -44.32
C ASN A 148 28.72 -14.26 -45.72
N TYR A 149 28.84 -13.26 -46.61
CA TYR A 149 28.25 -13.33 -47.95
C TYR A 149 29.05 -14.27 -48.88
N SER A 150 28.56 -15.49 -49.12
CA SER A 150 29.10 -16.43 -50.11
C SER A 150 27.99 -17.11 -50.93
N LEU A 151 28.25 -17.35 -52.23
CA LEU A 151 27.35 -18.08 -53.14
C LEU A 151 27.68 -19.59 -53.17
N ALA A 152 26.64 -20.40 -52.89
CA ALA A 152 26.47 -21.88 -52.97
C ALA A 152 27.35 -22.74 -52.01
N GLU A 153 26.84 -23.67 -51.20
CA GLU A 153 25.60 -24.47 -51.16
C GLU A 153 24.93 -24.39 -49.77
N PHE A 154 23.60 -24.29 -49.78
CA PHE A 154 22.74 -24.32 -48.59
C PHE A 154 22.76 -25.72 -47.93
N PRO A 155 23.05 -25.85 -46.63
CA PRO A 155 22.22 -26.72 -45.80
C PRO A 155 20.80 -26.15 -45.87
N GLN A 156 19.78 -27.01 -46.01
CA GLN A 156 18.40 -26.55 -46.09
C GLN A 156 18.11 -25.51 -44.99
N PRO A 157 17.43 -24.40 -45.31
CA PRO A 157 17.10 -23.39 -44.32
C PRO A 157 16.38 -24.06 -43.15
N PRO A 158 16.63 -23.63 -41.89
CA PRO A 158 15.71 -23.96 -40.82
C PRO A 158 14.32 -23.53 -41.31
N GLU A 159 13.32 -24.38 -41.10
CA GLU A 159 11.92 -24.03 -41.41
C GLU A 159 11.66 -22.58 -40.97
N HIS A 160 10.94 -21.82 -41.79
CA HIS A 160 10.55 -20.47 -41.40
C HIS A 160 9.95 -20.55 -39.99
N PRO A 161 10.35 -19.65 -39.07
CA PRO A 161 9.72 -19.59 -37.76
C PRO A 161 8.22 -19.56 -38.00
N CYS A 162 7.57 -20.54 -37.39
CA CYS A 162 6.18 -20.89 -37.63
C CYS A 162 5.21 -19.82 -37.10
N THR A 163 5.72 -18.80 -36.43
CA THR A 163 4.97 -17.71 -35.80
C THR A 163 5.82 -16.42 -35.71
N ASP A 164 5.21 -15.32 -35.31
CA ASP A 164 5.84 -14.00 -35.12
C ASP A 164 6.86 -14.00 -33.97
N ALA A 165 7.79 -13.05 -33.96
CA ALA A 165 8.85 -12.98 -32.95
C ALA A 165 8.34 -12.79 -31.50
N ASP A 166 7.19 -12.14 -31.35
CA ASP A 166 6.51 -11.91 -30.06
C ASP A 166 5.79 -13.16 -29.55
N LYS A 167 5.58 -14.15 -30.43
CA LYS A 167 4.93 -15.43 -30.15
C LYS A 167 5.90 -16.59 -29.96
N MET A 168 7.21 -16.34 -30.05
CA MET A 168 8.22 -17.36 -29.71
C MET A 168 8.48 -17.35 -28.20
N CYS A 169 8.45 -18.52 -27.56
CA CYS A 169 8.66 -18.69 -26.12
C CYS A 169 7.63 -17.94 -25.26
N ASN A 170 6.38 -17.85 -25.71
CA ASN A 170 5.29 -17.18 -25.00
C ASN A 170 4.46 -18.15 -24.14
N PHE A 171 4.91 -19.39 -23.97
CA PHE A 171 4.21 -20.47 -23.27
C PHE A 171 2.86 -20.85 -23.92
N HIS A 172 2.63 -20.47 -25.17
CA HIS A 172 1.49 -20.85 -25.99
C HIS A 172 1.98 -21.66 -27.19
N VAL A 173 1.31 -22.75 -27.54
CA VAL A 173 1.67 -23.53 -28.72
C VAL A 173 0.97 -22.91 -29.94
N ASP A 174 1.68 -22.03 -30.64
CA ASP A 174 1.22 -21.44 -31.90
C ASP A 174 1.56 -22.30 -33.12
N CYS A 175 2.51 -23.22 -32.99
CA CYS A 175 3.05 -24.01 -34.10
C CYS A 175 2.76 -25.51 -34.02
N GLU A 176 2.68 -26.18 -35.18
CA GLU A 176 2.53 -27.64 -35.24
C GLU A 176 3.66 -28.35 -34.48
N GLY A 177 3.28 -29.10 -33.45
CA GLY A 177 4.22 -29.83 -32.59
C GLY A 177 4.97 -28.97 -31.56
N GLY A 178 4.54 -27.73 -31.31
CA GLY A 178 5.14 -26.86 -30.27
C GLY A 178 6.59 -26.45 -30.55
N LYS A 179 6.95 -26.31 -31.83
CA LYS A 179 8.32 -25.97 -32.26
C LYS A 179 8.80 -24.61 -31.75
N ASP A 180 7.89 -23.67 -31.60
CA ASP A 180 8.04 -22.35 -30.99
C ASP A 180 8.44 -22.42 -29.51
N GLU A 181 7.92 -23.40 -28.76
CA GLU A 181 8.20 -23.57 -27.32
C GLU A 181 9.32 -24.58 -27.02
N ALA A 182 9.68 -25.44 -27.99
CA ALA A 182 10.62 -26.54 -27.80
C ALA A 182 12.07 -26.12 -27.47
N LYS A 183 12.47 -24.86 -27.72
CA LYS A 183 13.82 -24.33 -27.43
C LYS A 183 13.86 -23.26 -26.35
N CYS A 184 12.82 -23.15 -25.54
CA CYS A 184 12.67 -22.06 -24.57
C CYS A 184 13.21 -22.39 -23.17
N GLY A 185 14.08 -23.40 -23.06
CA GLY A 185 14.77 -23.76 -21.81
C GLY A 185 14.10 -24.85 -20.97
N ASP A 186 12.99 -25.44 -21.45
CA ASP A 186 12.32 -26.58 -20.83
C ASP A 186 12.97 -27.92 -21.25
N PHE A 187 13.24 -28.80 -20.28
CA PHE A 187 13.91 -30.09 -20.47
C PHE A 187 12.94 -31.24 -20.80
N SER A 188 11.62 -31.00 -20.74
CA SER A 188 10.60 -32.01 -21.03
C SER A 188 10.46 -32.35 -22.51
N TYR A 189 10.97 -31.51 -23.41
CA TYR A 189 10.91 -31.74 -24.86
C TYR A 189 12.09 -32.61 -25.34
N PRO A 190 11.91 -33.49 -26.34
CA PRO A 190 12.99 -34.36 -26.85
C PRO A 190 14.19 -33.62 -27.49
N GLN A 191 14.06 -32.31 -27.76
CA GLN A 191 15.12 -31.36 -28.16
C GLN A 191 15.46 -30.31 -27.08
N GLY A 192 14.91 -30.49 -25.88
CA GLY A 192 14.90 -29.58 -24.74
C GLY A 192 16.22 -29.53 -23.98
N SER A 193 17.23 -28.94 -24.61
CA SER A 193 18.42 -28.36 -23.93
C SER A 193 19.06 -27.23 -24.75
N SER A 194 18.40 -26.73 -25.80
CA SER A 194 19.04 -25.87 -26.80
C SER A 194 18.81 -24.36 -26.64
N GLY A 195 18.23 -23.92 -25.53
CA GLY A 195 17.99 -22.49 -25.25
C GLY A 195 18.93 -21.86 -24.21
N TRP A 196 19.49 -22.66 -23.30
CA TRP A 196 20.36 -22.13 -22.24
C TRP A 196 21.73 -21.76 -22.80
N THR A 197 22.10 -20.50 -22.64
CA THR A 197 23.36 -19.94 -23.15
C THR A 197 24.25 -19.51 -21.98
N ASP A 198 25.47 -20.03 -21.94
CA ASP A 198 26.46 -19.60 -20.96
C ASP A 198 26.85 -18.14 -21.22
N ALA A 199 26.63 -17.29 -20.21
CA ALA A 199 26.96 -15.88 -20.20
C ALA A 199 28.16 -15.56 -19.29
N SER A 200 28.80 -16.61 -18.75
CA SER A 200 29.88 -16.51 -17.76
C SER A 200 31.07 -15.70 -18.26
N VAL A 201 31.57 -14.80 -17.41
CA VAL A 201 32.76 -13.95 -17.69
C VAL A 201 33.98 -14.39 -16.85
N GLY A 202 33.75 -15.24 -15.85
CA GLY A 202 34.74 -15.63 -14.85
C GLY A 202 35.44 -16.95 -15.16
N SER A 203 36.18 -17.46 -14.16
CA SER A 203 36.90 -18.73 -14.24
C SER A 203 36.03 -19.98 -14.12
N GLN A 204 34.71 -19.80 -14.04
CA GLN A 204 33.71 -20.86 -13.93
C GLN A 204 32.64 -20.63 -15.00
N GLY A 205 32.18 -21.70 -15.65
CA GLY A 205 31.16 -21.63 -16.68
C GLY A 205 30.25 -22.86 -16.70
N TRP A 206 29.08 -22.71 -17.31
CA TRP A 206 28.08 -23.77 -17.42
C TRP A 206 28.33 -24.64 -18.65
N VAL A 207 28.31 -25.95 -18.45
CA VAL A 207 28.47 -26.94 -19.51
C VAL A 207 27.29 -27.91 -19.49
N LEU A 208 26.78 -28.23 -20.67
CA LEU A 208 25.71 -29.20 -20.83
C LEU A 208 26.28 -30.62 -20.94
N ASN A 209 25.90 -31.49 -20.00
CA ASN A 209 26.19 -32.91 -20.05
C ASN A 209 25.06 -33.66 -20.75
N LYS A 210 25.37 -34.35 -21.85
CA LYS A 210 24.47 -35.28 -22.54
C LYS A 210 24.97 -36.71 -22.33
N MET A 211 24.57 -37.34 -21.23
CA MET A 211 24.83 -38.77 -21.04
C MET A 211 23.71 -39.57 -21.71
N THR A 212 24.00 -40.14 -22.89
CA THR A 212 23.14 -41.13 -23.53
C THR A 212 23.40 -42.51 -22.93
N ASN A 213 22.69 -42.87 -21.85
CA ASN A 213 22.56 -44.28 -21.47
C ASN A 213 21.23 -44.83 -22.00
N SER A 214 21.23 -46.10 -22.41
CA SER A 214 20.24 -46.72 -23.30
C SER A 214 18.79 -46.84 -22.79
N THR A 215 18.40 -46.14 -21.71
CA THR A 215 17.02 -46.16 -21.19
C THR A 215 16.51 -44.84 -20.59
N THR A 216 17.35 -43.83 -20.32
CA THR A 216 16.92 -42.49 -19.89
C THR A 216 17.85 -41.41 -20.47
N LYS A 217 17.28 -40.37 -21.11
CA LYS A 217 18.04 -39.18 -21.53
C LYS A 217 18.11 -38.23 -20.33
N ASP A 218 19.18 -38.30 -19.54
CA ASP A 218 19.39 -37.37 -18.43
C ASP A 218 20.28 -36.21 -18.90
N GLU A 219 19.66 -35.14 -19.40
CA GLU A 219 20.34 -33.90 -19.74
C GLU A 219 20.51 -33.04 -18.46
N SER A 220 21.75 -32.64 -18.16
CA SER A 220 22.06 -31.84 -16.96
C SER A 220 23.07 -30.75 -17.27
N LEU A 221 22.86 -29.56 -16.69
CA LEU A 221 23.82 -28.46 -16.70
C LEU A 221 24.74 -28.59 -15.49
N TYR A 222 26.04 -28.44 -15.66
CA TYR A 222 27.01 -28.51 -14.56
C TYR A 222 28.09 -27.44 -14.71
N ILE A 223 28.68 -27.03 -13.59
CA ILE A 223 29.77 -26.05 -13.59
C ILE A 223 31.09 -26.73 -13.91
N ALA A 224 31.83 -26.16 -14.85
CA ALA A 224 33.20 -26.51 -15.18
C ALA A 224 34.13 -25.29 -15.10
N GLU A 225 35.43 -25.56 -15.19
CA GLU A 225 36.44 -24.50 -15.33
C GLU A 225 36.28 -23.81 -16.69
N ALA A 226 36.28 -22.48 -16.67
CA ALA A 226 36.16 -21.63 -17.85
C ALA A 226 37.40 -20.74 -17.99
N PRO A 227 37.75 -20.29 -19.21
CA PRO A 227 38.98 -19.55 -19.46
C PRO A 227 39.01 -18.11 -18.90
N GLY A 228 37.90 -17.60 -18.36
CA GLY A 228 37.80 -16.25 -17.82
C GLY A 228 38.66 -16.06 -16.56
N GLN A 229 39.18 -14.85 -16.36
CA GLN A 229 40.07 -14.52 -15.23
C GLN A 229 39.36 -13.75 -14.10
N GLN A 230 38.09 -13.39 -14.27
CA GLN A 230 37.33 -12.69 -13.24
C GLN A 230 36.80 -13.66 -12.17
N LEU A 231 36.73 -13.19 -10.92
CA LEU A 231 36.13 -13.93 -9.79
C LEU A 231 34.60 -13.77 -9.74
N THR A 232 33.95 -13.77 -10.90
CA THR A 232 32.50 -13.66 -11.07
C THR A 232 31.85 -15.04 -11.04
N GLU A 233 30.57 -15.06 -10.72
CA GLU A 233 29.75 -16.27 -10.69
C GLU A 233 29.55 -16.82 -12.11
N ALA A 234 29.39 -18.14 -12.24
CA ALA A 234 29.02 -18.77 -13.50
C ALA A 234 27.54 -18.49 -13.78
N GLN A 235 27.23 -17.95 -14.96
CA GLN A 235 25.89 -17.49 -15.35
C GLN A 235 25.46 -18.21 -16.62
N THR A 236 24.26 -18.79 -16.61
CA THR A 236 23.60 -19.30 -17.83
C THR A 236 22.20 -18.74 -17.93
N ARG A 237 21.79 -18.35 -19.15
CA ARG A 237 20.55 -17.61 -19.41
C ARG A 237 19.64 -18.34 -20.39
N THR A 238 18.34 -18.23 -20.16
CA THR A 238 17.33 -18.66 -21.15
C THR A 238 17.30 -17.73 -22.37
N PRO A 239 16.68 -18.13 -23.48
CA PRO A 239 16.21 -17.20 -24.49
C PRO A 239 15.18 -16.22 -23.89
N LEU A 240 14.79 -15.21 -24.68
CA LEU A 240 13.79 -14.23 -24.26
C LEU A 240 12.43 -14.91 -24.11
N LEU A 241 11.95 -15.05 -22.88
CA LEU A 241 10.63 -15.60 -22.56
C LEU A 241 9.56 -14.52 -22.74
N GLY A 242 8.35 -14.93 -23.11
CA GLY A 242 7.19 -14.06 -23.25
C GLY A 242 6.61 -13.63 -21.89
N PRO A 243 5.57 -12.78 -21.90
CA PRO A 243 4.81 -12.45 -20.69
C PRO A 243 4.30 -13.71 -19.99
N SER A 244 4.28 -13.71 -18.65
CA SER A 244 3.88 -14.87 -17.86
C SER A 244 2.62 -14.63 -17.05
N GLY A 245 1.84 -15.68 -16.83
CA GLY A 245 0.65 -15.67 -15.98
C GLY A 245 1.00 -15.71 -14.48
N PRO A 246 0.04 -15.40 -13.59
CA PRO A 246 0.29 -15.32 -12.14
C PRO A 246 0.67 -16.66 -11.49
N ALA A 247 0.27 -17.79 -12.09
CA ALA A 247 0.59 -19.13 -11.59
C ALA A 247 1.94 -19.67 -12.10
N CYS A 248 2.69 -18.89 -12.88
CA CYS A 248 3.93 -19.32 -13.51
C CYS A 248 4.95 -19.78 -12.46
N THR A 249 5.33 -21.06 -12.53
CA THR A 249 6.25 -21.69 -11.59
C THR A 249 7.35 -22.45 -12.32
N LEU A 250 8.60 -22.17 -11.96
CA LEU A 250 9.77 -22.92 -12.40
C LEU A 250 9.99 -24.11 -11.46
N LYS A 251 10.02 -25.33 -12.00
CA LYS A 251 10.43 -26.51 -11.22
C LYS A 251 11.73 -27.06 -11.79
N PHE A 252 12.70 -27.36 -10.93
CA PHE A 252 13.97 -27.95 -11.33
C PHE A 252 14.56 -28.84 -10.23
N SER A 253 15.41 -29.77 -10.63
CA SER A 253 16.20 -30.59 -9.72
C SER A 253 17.64 -30.07 -9.68
N PHE A 254 18.24 -29.99 -8.50
CA PHE A 254 19.62 -29.53 -8.33
C PHE A 254 20.41 -30.42 -7.37
N ALA A 255 21.73 -30.49 -7.59
CA ALA A 255 22.66 -31.28 -6.78
C ALA A 255 23.96 -30.50 -6.54
N LEU A 256 24.28 -30.23 -5.27
CA LEU A 256 25.58 -29.69 -4.84
C LEU A 256 26.29 -30.79 -4.05
N THR A 257 27.11 -31.57 -4.74
CA THR A 257 27.75 -32.79 -4.20
C THR A 257 29.24 -32.59 -4.05
N GLY A 258 29.84 -33.21 -3.04
CA GLY A 258 31.29 -33.22 -2.86
C GLY A 258 31.82 -33.44 -1.45
N ASN A 259 33.14 -33.48 -1.31
CA ASN A 259 33.81 -33.68 -0.03
C ASN A 259 33.80 -32.48 0.94
N PRO A 260 33.98 -31.22 0.50
CA PRO A 260 33.95 -30.10 1.43
C PRO A 260 32.56 -29.91 2.09
N PRO A 261 32.49 -29.38 3.33
CA PRO A 261 31.23 -29.15 4.02
C PRO A 261 30.36 -28.06 3.34
N HIS A 262 30.98 -27.21 2.54
CA HIS A 262 30.29 -26.17 1.77
C HIS A 262 30.85 -26.16 0.34
N ILE A 263 30.02 -26.58 -0.62
CA ILE A 263 30.41 -26.77 -2.02
C ILE A 263 30.38 -25.44 -2.77
N GLY A 264 29.34 -24.64 -2.53
CA GLY A 264 29.12 -23.38 -3.20
C GLY A 264 27.69 -22.89 -3.02
N GLU A 265 27.34 -21.96 -3.90
CA GLU A 265 26.05 -21.27 -3.95
C GLU A 265 25.44 -21.46 -5.34
N LEU A 266 24.13 -21.68 -5.39
CA LEU A 266 23.31 -21.72 -6.61
C LEU A 266 22.10 -20.81 -6.39
N SER A 267 21.81 -19.95 -7.36
CA SER A 267 20.67 -19.04 -7.30
C SER A 267 19.99 -18.90 -8.66
N VAL A 268 18.73 -18.48 -8.62
CA VAL A 268 17.91 -18.17 -9.79
C VAL A 268 17.60 -16.68 -9.78
N GLY A 269 18.00 -15.97 -10.83
CA GLY A 269 17.71 -14.56 -11.06
C GLY A 269 16.82 -14.36 -12.27
N ILE A 270 16.20 -13.17 -12.36
CA ILE A 270 15.47 -12.72 -13.55
C ILE A 270 16.09 -11.43 -14.08
N ILE A 271 16.09 -11.31 -15.41
CA ILE A 271 16.45 -10.12 -16.15
C ILE A 271 15.22 -9.70 -16.96
N ASP A 272 14.54 -8.66 -16.52
CA ASP A 272 13.44 -8.03 -17.26
C ASP A 272 14.01 -7.14 -18.37
N THR A 273 13.38 -7.14 -19.54
CA THR A 273 13.85 -6.35 -20.69
C THR A 273 13.78 -4.84 -20.48
N VAL A 274 12.90 -4.37 -19.60
CA VAL A 274 12.71 -2.95 -19.30
C VAL A 274 13.33 -2.58 -17.96
N MET A 275 13.10 -3.39 -16.92
CA MET A 275 13.57 -3.09 -15.56
C MET A 275 15.01 -3.55 -15.30
N GLY A 276 15.59 -4.38 -16.17
CA GLY A 276 16.93 -4.91 -16.01
C GLY A 276 16.99 -6.09 -15.06
N LYS A 277 18.14 -6.29 -14.40
CA LYS A 277 18.35 -7.42 -13.50
C LYS A 277 17.65 -7.20 -12.16
N GLU A 278 16.80 -8.13 -11.77
CA GLU A 278 16.04 -8.11 -10.52
C GLU A 278 16.77 -8.86 -9.39
N SER A 279 16.16 -8.86 -8.19
CA SER A 279 16.62 -9.66 -7.06
C SER A 279 16.55 -11.16 -7.36
N ARG A 280 17.37 -11.94 -6.65
CA ARG A 280 17.39 -13.40 -6.77
C ARG A 280 16.05 -13.96 -6.26
N LEU A 281 15.34 -14.72 -7.10
CA LEU A 281 14.08 -15.37 -6.74
C LEU A 281 14.28 -16.53 -5.77
N TRP A 282 15.44 -17.18 -5.86
CA TRP A 282 15.76 -18.35 -5.07
C TRP A 282 17.26 -18.48 -4.90
N GLU A 283 17.71 -18.91 -3.72
CA GLU A 283 19.11 -19.18 -3.43
C GLU A 283 19.27 -20.42 -2.54
N PHE A 284 20.36 -21.15 -2.77
CA PHE A 284 20.77 -22.26 -1.94
C PHE A 284 22.30 -22.25 -1.79
N ALA A 285 22.76 -22.31 -0.54
CA ALA A 285 24.17 -22.34 -0.19
C ALA A 285 24.47 -23.59 0.64
N GLY A 286 25.48 -24.37 0.25
CA GLY A 286 25.92 -25.53 1.04
C GLY A 286 26.06 -26.83 0.25
N LYS A 287 25.41 -27.90 0.73
CA LYS A 287 25.50 -29.27 0.19
C LYS A 287 24.12 -29.93 0.23
N THR A 288 23.74 -30.67 -0.81
CA THR A 288 22.39 -31.27 -0.91
C THR A 288 22.22 -32.56 -0.10
N GLY A 289 23.29 -33.27 0.26
CA GLY A 289 23.23 -34.48 1.09
C GLY A 289 24.60 -35.03 1.46
N LYS A 290 24.66 -36.12 2.24
CA LYS A 290 25.93 -36.76 2.64
C LYS A 290 26.51 -37.67 1.55
N GLU A 291 25.65 -38.30 0.76
CA GLU A 291 25.99 -39.23 -0.33
C GLU A 291 26.16 -38.51 -1.68
N GLU A 292 26.97 -39.10 -2.56
CA GLU A 292 27.22 -38.61 -3.92
C GLU A 292 25.95 -38.82 -4.78
N GLY A 293 25.40 -37.75 -5.37
CA GLY A 293 24.21 -37.81 -6.23
C GLY A 293 22.85 -37.60 -5.56
N THR A 294 22.81 -37.02 -4.35
CA THR A 294 21.53 -36.61 -3.72
C THR A 294 20.97 -35.36 -4.39
N TRP A 295 19.92 -35.54 -5.20
CA TRP A 295 19.17 -34.47 -5.85
C TRP A 295 18.09 -33.91 -4.93
N ARG A 296 17.87 -32.60 -4.99
CA ARG A 296 16.72 -31.92 -4.37
C ARG A 296 15.90 -31.24 -5.44
N GLU A 297 14.60 -31.19 -5.24
CA GLU A 297 13.69 -30.42 -6.09
C GLU A 297 13.48 -29.02 -5.50
N ALA A 298 13.43 -28.03 -6.39
CA ALA A 298 13.05 -26.67 -6.07
C ALA A 298 11.84 -26.28 -6.93
N GLU A 299 10.89 -25.60 -6.30
CA GLU A 299 9.76 -24.95 -6.97
C GLU A 299 9.89 -23.45 -6.69
N VAL A 300 10.03 -22.65 -7.75
CA VAL A 300 10.28 -21.21 -7.68
C VAL A 300 9.15 -20.49 -8.42
N PRO A 301 8.29 -19.74 -7.70
CA PRO A 301 7.22 -18.97 -8.34
C PRO A 301 7.81 -17.77 -9.10
N ILE A 302 7.61 -17.73 -10.41
CA ILE A 302 8.01 -16.60 -11.27
C ILE A 302 6.96 -15.48 -11.22
N GLY A 303 5.68 -15.85 -11.11
CA GLY A 303 4.57 -14.90 -11.04
C GLY A 303 4.21 -14.24 -12.38
N ALA A 304 3.25 -13.31 -12.33
CA ALA A 304 2.79 -12.59 -13.51
C ALA A 304 3.81 -11.54 -13.94
N ARG A 305 4.16 -11.52 -15.23
CA ARG A 305 5.08 -10.54 -15.81
C ARG A 305 4.51 -9.95 -17.08
N LYS A 306 4.48 -8.62 -17.16
CA LYS A 306 3.98 -7.87 -18.32
C LYS A 306 4.98 -7.84 -19.47
N ASN A 307 6.26 -7.70 -19.16
CA ASN A 307 7.32 -7.62 -20.16
C ASN A 307 7.95 -9.00 -20.41
N ARG A 308 8.66 -9.10 -21.53
CA ARG A 308 9.52 -10.26 -21.81
C ARG A 308 10.71 -10.27 -20.86
N PHE A 309 11.15 -11.46 -20.46
CA PHE A 309 12.20 -11.62 -19.45
C PHE A 309 13.12 -12.80 -19.77
N GLN A 310 14.28 -12.86 -19.14
CA GLN A 310 15.19 -14.00 -19.16
C GLN A 310 15.40 -14.53 -17.75
N LEU A 311 15.50 -15.85 -17.62
CA LEU A 311 15.92 -16.49 -16.38
C LEU A 311 17.42 -16.74 -16.42
N GLU A 312 18.07 -16.53 -15.29
CA GLU A 312 19.51 -16.70 -15.11
C GLU A 312 19.77 -17.67 -13.95
N PHE A 313 20.49 -18.77 -14.21
CA PHE A 313 21.09 -19.56 -13.14
C PHE A 313 22.48 -18.98 -12.84
N GLU A 314 22.67 -18.48 -11.62
CA GLU A 314 23.97 -18.05 -11.12
C GLU A 314 24.51 -19.09 -10.15
N ALA A 315 25.76 -19.49 -10.32
CA ALA A 315 26.38 -20.39 -9.37
C ALA A 315 27.86 -20.09 -9.14
N ARG A 316 28.29 -20.33 -7.91
CA ARG A 316 29.66 -20.08 -7.46
C ARG A 316 30.18 -21.28 -6.69
N ALA A 317 31.08 -22.03 -7.30
CA ALA A 317 31.79 -23.11 -6.62
C ALA A 317 32.98 -22.54 -5.82
N ARG A 318 33.12 -22.90 -4.54
CA ARG A 318 34.30 -22.48 -3.75
C ARG A 318 35.60 -23.15 -4.23
N LYS A 319 35.50 -24.39 -4.68
CA LYS A 319 36.62 -25.17 -5.22
C LYS A 319 36.10 -26.09 -6.32
N LEU A 320 36.54 -25.85 -7.55
CA LEU A 320 36.32 -26.76 -8.66
C LEU A 320 37.31 -27.93 -8.53
N CYS A 321 36.79 -29.13 -8.29
CA CYS A 321 37.54 -30.37 -8.32
C CYS A 321 36.63 -31.50 -8.81
N PRO A 322 37.18 -32.63 -9.29
CA PRO A 322 36.37 -33.82 -9.54
C PRO A 322 35.55 -34.26 -8.32
N CYS A 323 35.99 -33.85 -7.12
CA CYS A 323 35.38 -34.10 -5.83
C CYS A 323 34.24 -33.14 -5.42
N ALA A 324 33.86 -32.18 -6.26
CA ALA A 324 32.80 -31.22 -5.98
C ALA A 324 32.10 -30.78 -7.27
N LYS A 325 30.78 -30.98 -7.36
CA LYS A 325 29.97 -30.69 -8.55
C LYS A 325 28.70 -29.94 -8.17
N ILE A 326 28.37 -28.93 -8.95
CA ILE A 326 27.08 -28.22 -8.92
C ILE A 326 26.37 -28.57 -10.23
N GLN A 327 25.17 -29.13 -10.13
CA GLN A 327 24.39 -29.61 -11.27
C GLN A 327 22.93 -29.19 -11.17
N VAL A 328 22.30 -28.94 -12.32
CA VAL A 328 20.87 -28.64 -12.48
C VAL A 328 20.30 -29.52 -13.59
N SER A 329 19.13 -30.10 -13.37
CA SER A 329 18.39 -30.95 -14.32
C SER A 329 16.88 -30.78 -14.17
N ASN A 330 16.11 -31.42 -15.05
CA ASN A 330 14.63 -31.46 -15.00
C ASN A 330 13.98 -30.07 -14.89
N VAL A 331 14.53 -29.08 -15.59
CA VAL A 331 13.97 -27.72 -15.63
C VAL A 331 12.68 -27.73 -16.43
N ARG A 332 11.56 -27.33 -15.81
CA ARG A 332 10.24 -27.25 -16.46
C ARG A 332 9.49 -25.99 -16.04
N PHE A 333 8.74 -25.43 -16.99
CA PHE A 333 7.83 -24.32 -16.75
C PHE A 333 6.41 -24.85 -16.56
N VAL A 334 5.78 -24.51 -15.44
CA VAL A 334 4.42 -24.95 -15.10
C VAL A 334 3.52 -23.73 -15.08
N ASP A 335 2.39 -23.80 -15.79
CA ASP A 335 1.31 -22.82 -15.73
C ASP A 335 1.73 -21.37 -16.06
N CYS A 336 2.68 -21.21 -16.99
CA CYS A 336 3.30 -19.92 -17.31
C CYS A 336 2.63 -19.08 -18.40
N HIS A 337 1.61 -19.61 -19.09
CA HIS A 337 0.90 -18.86 -20.13
C HIS A 337 0.29 -17.57 -19.57
N ALA A 338 0.46 -16.44 -20.28
CA ALA A 338 0.06 -15.11 -19.82
C ALA A 338 -1.42 -15.02 -19.41
N GLU A 339 -2.29 -15.71 -20.15
CA GLU A 339 -3.74 -15.74 -19.88
C GLU A 339 -4.17 -16.94 -19.04
N TYR A 340 -3.22 -17.79 -18.62
CA TYR A 340 -3.54 -18.90 -17.74
C TYR A 340 -3.67 -18.39 -16.31
N PHE A 341 -4.93 -18.29 -15.90
CA PHE A 341 -5.32 -18.22 -14.51
C PHE A 341 -5.86 -19.60 -14.14
N PRO A 342 -5.36 -20.25 -13.08
CA PRO A 342 -5.95 -21.50 -12.62
C PRO A 342 -7.41 -21.22 -12.27
N SER A 343 -8.33 -21.77 -13.08
CA SER A 343 -9.76 -21.61 -12.90
C SER A 343 -10.28 -22.83 -12.14
N SER A 344 -10.91 -22.59 -11.00
CA SER A 344 -11.67 -23.63 -10.29
C SER A 344 -13.16 -23.43 -10.54
N PRO A 345 -13.91 -24.50 -10.86
CA PRO A 345 -15.36 -24.44 -10.96
C PRO A 345 -16.09 -24.20 -9.62
N THR A 346 -15.39 -24.17 -8.46
CA THR A 346 -16.02 -24.10 -7.13
C THR A 346 -15.95 -22.76 -6.40
N GLY A 347 -15.21 -21.74 -6.88
CA GLY A 347 -15.23 -20.39 -6.28
C GLY A 347 -14.66 -20.23 -4.85
N ASP A 348 -14.44 -21.32 -4.10
CA ASP A 348 -14.07 -21.31 -2.67
C ASP A 348 -12.61 -20.92 -2.36
N TRP A 349 -11.72 -20.88 -3.36
CA TRP A 349 -10.27 -20.76 -3.16
C TRP A 349 -9.75 -19.32 -2.95
N LEU A 350 -10.62 -18.30 -3.02
CA LEU A 350 -10.27 -16.95 -2.57
C LEU A 350 -10.21 -16.83 -1.04
N SER A 351 -10.89 -17.75 -0.35
CA SER A 351 -10.80 -17.82 1.11
C SER A 351 -9.48 -18.47 1.49
N CYS A 352 -8.66 -17.75 2.25
CA CYS A 352 -7.30 -18.14 2.57
C CYS A 352 -6.93 -17.70 3.98
N ASN A 353 -6.47 -18.64 4.79
CA ASN A 353 -5.85 -18.42 6.10
C ASN A 353 -4.31 -18.55 6.04
N PHE A 354 -3.73 -18.53 4.83
CA PHE A 354 -2.28 -18.56 4.55
C PHE A 354 -1.45 -19.72 5.14
N GLU A 355 -2.05 -20.71 5.79
CA GLU A 355 -1.35 -21.87 6.37
C GLU A 355 -0.70 -22.77 5.30
N ALA A 356 -1.34 -22.88 4.14
CA ALA A 356 -0.95 -23.72 3.01
C ALA A 356 -0.55 -22.90 1.76
N GLY A 357 0.04 -21.72 1.96
CA GLY A 357 0.49 -20.82 0.89
C GLY A 357 -0.55 -19.75 0.53
N LEU A 358 -0.41 -19.15 -0.65
CA LEU A 358 -1.19 -17.96 -1.03
C LEU A 358 -2.63 -18.24 -1.49
N CYS A 359 -3.05 -19.51 -1.51
CA CYS A 359 -4.34 -19.92 -2.06
C CYS A 359 -4.56 -19.28 -3.44
N GLY A 360 -5.64 -18.49 -3.62
CA GLY A 360 -6.06 -17.88 -4.89
C GLY A 360 -5.52 -16.49 -5.12
N TRP A 361 -4.53 -16.10 -4.31
CA TRP A 361 -3.86 -14.82 -4.33
C TRP A 361 -2.46 -14.97 -4.93
N TYR A 362 -2.04 -13.97 -5.70
CA TYR A 362 -0.81 -13.97 -6.45
C TYR A 362 -0.09 -12.64 -6.31
N GLN A 363 1.22 -12.70 -6.21
CA GLN A 363 2.07 -11.53 -6.09
C GLN A 363 2.20 -10.82 -7.43
N ASP A 364 2.06 -9.49 -7.43
CA ASP A 364 2.38 -8.66 -8.58
C ASP A 364 3.89 -8.47 -8.69
N LYS A 365 4.57 -9.29 -9.50
CA LYS A 365 6.03 -9.15 -9.68
C LYS A 365 6.44 -7.93 -10.51
N SER A 366 5.50 -7.09 -10.94
CA SER A 366 5.77 -5.82 -11.60
C SER A 366 5.74 -4.61 -10.67
N ASP A 367 5.48 -4.83 -9.38
CA ASP A 367 5.36 -3.77 -8.38
C ASP A 367 6.70 -3.47 -7.67
N GLY A 368 6.65 -2.62 -6.64
CA GLY A 368 7.85 -2.15 -5.95
C GLY A 368 8.39 -3.09 -4.86
N PHE A 369 7.56 -4.01 -4.34
CA PHE A 369 7.96 -5.01 -3.33
C PHE A 369 6.88 -6.08 -3.12
N ASP A 370 7.31 -7.25 -2.67
CA ASP A 370 6.45 -8.40 -2.44
C ASP A 370 5.97 -8.53 -0.98
N TRP A 371 4.71 -8.93 -0.79
CA TRP A 371 4.24 -9.56 0.46
C TRP A 371 5.05 -10.82 0.83
N THR A 372 5.20 -11.07 2.12
CA THR A 372 5.96 -12.20 2.65
C THR A 372 5.14 -13.01 3.64
N GLU A 373 5.31 -14.33 3.63
CA GLU A 373 4.67 -15.20 4.61
C GLU A 373 5.41 -15.10 5.95
N LEU A 374 4.66 -14.81 7.01
CA LEU A 374 5.19 -14.60 8.35
C LEU A 374 4.67 -15.68 9.29
N SER A 375 5.58 -16.49 9.84
CA SER A 375 5.26 -17.52 10.83
C SER A 375 5.21 -16.96 12.26
N GLY A 376 4.31 -17.47 13.09
CA GLY A 376 4.18 -17.11 14.51
C GLY A 376 3.35 -15.83 14.75
N MET A 377 2.62 -15.38 13.74
CA MET A 377 1.68 -14.25 13.83
C MET A 377 0.47 -14.61 12.97
N ASP A 378 -0.59 -15.09 13.61
CA ASP A 378 -1.83 -15.55 12.98
C ASP A 378 -3.00 -15.08 13.84
N HIS A 379 -4.10 -14.73 13.19
CA HIS A 379 -5.31 -14.29 13.86
C HIS A 379 -6.08 -15.45 14.51
N SER A 380 -6.14 -16.62 13.87
CA SER A 380 -6.96 -17.76 14.28
C SER A 380 -6.43 -18.48 15.52
N THR A 381 -5.13 -18.76 15.57
CA THR A 381 -4.48 -19.57 16.63
C THR A 381 -3.32 -18.88 17.31
N GLY A 382 -2.84 -17.75 16.77
CA GLY A 382 -1.70 -16.98 17.29
C GLY A 382 -0.32 -17.56 16.97
N ILE A 383 -0.22 -18.79 16.44
CA ILE A 383 1.05 -19.50 16.18
C ILE A 383 1.15 -19.92 14.69
N GLY A 384 0.10 -19.72 13.90
CA GLY A 384 0.05 -19.96 12.46
C GLY A 384 0.82 -18.94 11.61
N LYS A 385 0.42 -18.82 10.35
CA LYS A 385 1.04 -17.99 9.31
C LYS A 385 0.09 -16.88 8.88
N SER A 386 0.62 -15.70 8.63
CA SER A 386 -0.09 -14.60 7.96
C SER A 386 0.72 -14.04 6.80
N LEU A 387 0.10 -13.19 5.99
CA LEU A 387 0.81 -12.45 4.96
C LEU A 387 1.17 -11.06 5.48
N ALA A 388 2.43 -10.66 5.36
CA ALA A 388 2.89 -9.37 5.85
C ALA A 388 3.83 -8.66 4.87
N VAL A 389 3.74 -7.34 4.88
CA VAL A 389 4.69 -6.42 4.25
C VAL A 389 5.39 -5.69 5.37
N ASP A 390 6.70 -5.83 5.41
CA ASP A 390 7.58 -5.06 6.26
C ASP A 390 7.94 -3.74 5.56
N MET A 391 7.64 -2.61 6.20
CA MET A 391 7.89 -1.27 5.65
C MET A 391 9.36 -0.82 5.85
N TRP A 392 10.28 -1.75 6.09
CA TRP A 392 11.70 -1.48 6.38
C TRP A 392 12.59 -1.37 5.13
N SER A 393 12.04 -1.48 3.91
CA SER A 393 12.78 -1.42 2.64
C SER A 393 12.84 0.00 2.05
N LEU A 394 13.89 0.28 1.25
CA LEU A 394 14.43 1.62 0.96
C LEU A 394 13.66 2.48 -0.07
N LEU A 395 12.52 2.04 -0.60
CA LEU A 395 11.82 2.74 -1.69
C LEU A 395 10.51 3.38 -1.20
N ARG A 396 10.58 4.65 -0.78
CA ARG A 396 9.40 5.47 -0.46
C ARG A 396 8.45 5.54 -1.67
N GLY A 397 7.17 5.29 -1.44
CA GLY A 397 6.13 5.31 -2.48
C GLY A 397 6.06 4.05 -3.33
N ALA A 398 6.87 3.02 -3.05
CA ALA A 398 6.63 1.69 -3.56
C ALA A 398 5.32 1.13 -2.99
N SER A 399 4.66 0.28 -3.75
CA SER A 399 3.47 -0.46 -3.31
C SER A 399 3.69 -1.93 -3.60
N GLY A 400 3.24 -2.78 -2.67
CA GLY A 400 3.17 -4.21 -2.84
C GLY A 400 1.73 -4.64 -3.03
N ARG A 401 1.48 -5.42 -4.07
CA ARG A 401 0.15 -5.78 -4.57
C ARG A 401 0.01 -7.29 -4.60
N LEU A 402 -1.09 -7.74 -4.03
CA LEU A 402 -1.53 -9.13 -4.05
C LEU A 402 -2.85 -9.20 -4.82
N LEU A 403 -2.84 -9.83 -6.00
CA LEU A 403 -3.99 -9.93 -6.89
C LEU A 403 -4.72 -11.25 -6.70
N SER A 404 -6.05 -11.21 -6.79
CA SER A 404 -6.86 -12.43 -6.97
C SER A 404 -6.73 -12.97 -8.39
N TYR A 405 -7.09 -14.24 -8.59
CA TYR A 405 -7.46 -14.71 -9.94
C TYR A 405 -8.66 -13.92 -10.50
N THR A 406 -8.82 -13.93 -11.82
CA THR A 406 -9.93 -13.27 -12.51
C THR A 406 -11.27 -13.90 -12.12
N GLN A 407 -12.10 -13.12 -11.44
CA GLN A 407 -13.45 -13.49 -11.06
C GLN A 407 -14.39 -13.39 -12.26
N LEU A 408 -15.33 -14.33 -12.34
CA LEU A 408 -16.41 -14.29 -13.32
C LEU A 408 -17.41 -13.16 -12.99
N PRO A 409 -18.15 -12.64 -13.99
CA PRO A 409 -19.21 -11.67 -13.76
C PRO A 409 -20.24 -12.18 -12.74
N THR A 410 -20.63 -11.32 -11.80
CA THR A 410 -21.55 -11.66 -10.71
C THR A 410 -22.75 -10.71 -10.72
N SER A 411 -23.95 -11.28 -10.78
CA SER A 411 -25.21 -10.51 -10.73
C SER A 411 -25.66 -10.18 -9.29
N THR A 412 -24.96 -10.70 -8.30
CA THR A 412 -25.24 -10.53 -6.87
C THR A 412 -24.08 -9.82 -6.18
N GLU A 413 -24.38 -8.99 -5.19
CA GLU A 413 -23.35 -8.40 -4.32
C GLU A 413 -22.62 -9.48 -3.50
N GLN A 414 -21.31 -9.32 -3.37
CA GLN A 414 -20.42 -10.24 -2.68
C GLN A 414 -19.72 -9.54 -1.52
N CYS A 415 -19.13 -10.32 -0.62
CA CYS A 415 -18.42 -9.79 0.53
C CYS A 415 -17.00 -10.35 0.60
N LEU A 416 -16.02 -9.45 0.61
CA LEU A 416 -14.66 -9.75 1.03
C LEU A 416 -14.51 -9.44 2.52
N SER A 417 -14.26 -10.46 3.33
CA SER A 417 -13.91 -10.36 4.74
C SER A 417 -12.44 -10.74 4.90
N PHE A 418 -11.71 -10.07 5.78
CA PHE A 418 -10.32 -10.41 6.11
C PHE A 418 -9.97 -9.84 7.47
N TYR A 419 -8.91 -10.35 8.07
CA TYR A 419 -8.29 -9.74 9.24
C TYR A 419 -7.05 -8.99 8.80
N TYR A 420 -6.79 -7.84 9.41
CA TYR A 420 -5.64 -7.01 9.10
C TYR A 420 -5.01 -6.45 10.37
N LYS A 421 -3.74 -6.09 10.26
CA LYS A 421 -2.95 -5.49 11.33
C LYS A 421 -2.05 -4.41 10.74
N LEU A 422 -2.24 -3.18 11.19
CA LEU A 422 -1.44 -2.00 10.83
C LEU A 422 -0.66 -1.58 12.07
N TYR A 423 0.61 -1.95 12.12
CA TYR A 423 1.41 -1.91 13.34
C TYR A 423 2.76 -1.23 13.10
N GLY A 424 3.07 -0.22 13.91
CA GLY A 424 4.33 0.52 13.92
C GLY A 424 4.17 2.04 13.75
N PRO A 425 5.17 2.83 14.17
CA PRO A 425 5.07 4.28 14.24
C PRO A 425 4.99 4.98 12.88
N ASP A 426 5.34 4.32 11.77
CA ASP A 426 5.30 4.90 10.43
C ASP A 426 4.65 3.88 9.50
N THR A 427 3.43 3.49 9.86
CA THR A 427 2.70 2.44 9.14
C THR A 427 2.13 2.96 7.83
N GLY A 428 2.24 2.13 6.80
CA GLY A 428 1.71 2.34 5.45
C GLY A 428 0.20 2.52 5.38
N THR A 429 -0.32 2.52 4.15
CA THR A 429 -1.76 2.41 3.87
C THR A 429 -2.06 1.01 3.35
N LEU A 430 -3.15 0.39 3.81
CA LEU A 430 -3.70 -0.83 3.23
C LEU A 430 -4.96 -0.50 2.45
N ASN A 431 -4.94 -0.80 1.16
CA ASN A 431 -6.05 -0.61 0.23
C ASN A 431 -6.59 -1.95 -0.26
N VAL A 432 -7.90 -2.01 -0.49
CA VAL A 432 -8.54 -3.03 -1.31
C VAL A 432 -9.10 -2.34 -2.55
N LYS A 433 -8.65 -2.79 -3.71
CA LYS A 433 -9.09 -2.26 -5.02
C LYS A 433 -9.76 -3.35 -5.83
N LEU A 434 -10.60 -2.93 -6.78
CA LEU A 434 -11.17 -3.76 -7.83
C LEU A 434 -10.66 -3.28 -9.19
N ILE A 435 -10.18 -4.22 -10.00
CA ILE A 435 -9.78 -3.99 -11.39
C ILE A 435 -10.86 -4.60 -12.29
N ASP A 436 -11.44 -3.79 -13.17
CA ASP A 436 -12.42 -4.27 -14.15
C ASP A 436 -11.76 -4.95 -15.37
N SER A 437 -12.57 -5.47 -16.28
CA SER A 437 -12.09 -6.12 -17.52
C SER A 437 -11.31 -5.20 -18.46
N HIS A 438 -11.41 -3.88 -18.31
CA HIS A 438 -10.67 -2.88 -19.10
C HIS A 438 -9.40 -2.39 -18.37
N GLY A 439 -9.11 -2.91 -17.18
CA GLY A 439 -7.97 -2.52 -16.37
C GLY A 439 -8.19 -1.25 -15.52
N VAL A 440 -9.43 -0.77 -15.39
CA VAL A 440 -9.76 0.40 -14.56
C VAL A 440 -9.80 -0.01 -13.09
N GLU A 441 -9.03 0.70 -12.25
CA GLU A 441 -8.99 0.46 -10.81
C GLU A 441 -10.02 1.33 -10.06
N SER A 442 -10.76 0.71 -9.14
CA SER A 442 -11.64 1.39 -8.18
C SER A 442 -11.26 1.04 -6.74
N LEU A 443 -11.19 2.03 -5.85
CA LEU A 443 -10.94 1.83 -4.43
C LEU A 443 -12.22 1.38 -3.72
N LEU A 444 -12.18 0.21 -3.07
CA LEU A 444 -13.32 -0.32 -2.32
C LEU A 444 -13.19 -0.12 -0.81
N TRP A 445 -11.97 -0.19 -0.29
CA TRP A 445 -11.68 -0.08 1.14
C TRP A 445 -10.26 0.46 1.36
N THR A 446 -10.05 1.27 2.39
CA THR A 446 -8.73 1.81 2.75
C THR A 446 -8.60 2.03 4.26
N ARG A 447 -7.40 1.81 4.80
CA ARG A 447 -6.99 2.18 6.16
C ARG A 447 -5.55 2.65 6.17
N ARG A 448 -5.26 3.66 6.98
CA ARG A 448 -3.94 4.30 7.12
C ARG A 448 -3.59 4.50 8.59
N GLY A 449 -2.29 4.56 8.88
CA GLY A 449 -1.74 4.89 10.19
C GLY A 449 -1.66 3.68 11.13
N ALA A 450 -1.13 3.90 12.32
CA ALA A 450 -1.01 2.89 13.38
C ALA A 450 -2.39 2.57 14.00
N HIS A 451 -2.81 1.29 13.96
CA HIS A 451 -4.10 0.84 14.50
C HIS A 451 -3.94 -0.03 15.76
N GLY A 452 -2.74 -0.08 16.34
CA GLY A 452 -2.46 -0.98 17.46
C GLY A 452 -1.94 -2.34 17.01
N ASN A 453 -1.21 -3.00 17.90
CA ASN A 453 -0.62 -4.32 17.71
C ASN A 453 -1.69 -5.43 17.90
N VAL A 454 -2.86 -5.24 17.30
CA VAL A 454 -4.05 -6.09 17.45
C VAL A 454 -4.66 -6.36 16.07
N TRP A 455 -5.27 -7.53 15.90
CA TRP A 455 -5.99 -7.88 14.69
C TRP A 455 -7.34 -7.18 14.61
N HIS A 456 -7.62 -6.59 13.45
CA HIS A 456 -8.86 -5.90 13.13
C HIS A 456 -9.58 -6.62 11.99
N GLN A 457 -10.90 -6.67 12.03
CA GLN A 457 -11.68 -7.26 10.95
C GLN A 457 -12.03 -6.21 9.89
N GLY A 458 -11.61 -6.45 8.65
CA GLY A 458 -12.02 -5.73 7.45
C GLY A 458 -13.22 -6.39 6.79
N LEU A 459 -14.24 -5.59 6.47
CA LEU A 459 -15.40 -6.00 5.66
C LEU A 459 -15.51 -5.06 4.46
N CYS A 460 -15.37 -5.61 3.26
CA CYS A 460 -15.35 -4.90 2.00
C CYS A 460 -16.48 -5.46 1.09
N PRO A 461 -17.62 -4.77 1.03
CA PRO A 461 -18.68 -5.05 0.06
C PRO A 461 -18.20 -4.85 -1.37
N VAL A 462 -18.47 -5.83 -2.21
CA VAL A 462 -18.14 -5.82 -3.64
C VAL A 462 -19.46 -5.80 -4.42
N SER A 463 -19.73 -4.69 -5.12
CA SER A 463 -20.93 -4.54 -5.93
C SER A 463 -20.96 -5.53 -7.09
N SER A 464 -22.16 -5.87 -7.58
CA SER A 464 -22.34 -6.74 -8.75
C SER A 464 -21.52 -6.27 -9.95
N GLN A 465 -20.74 -7.17 -10.55
CA GLN A 465 -19.90 -6.88 -11.70
C GLN A 465 -20.47 -7.50 -12.97
N LEU A 466 -20.73 -6.69 -13.99
CA LEU A 466 -21.25 -7.14 -15.29
C LEU A 466 -20.18 -7.79 -16.18
N THR A 467 -18.90 -7.54 -15.87
CA THR A 467 -17.74 -8.11 -16.55
C THR A 467 -16.87 -8.88 -15.57
N SER A 468 -15.90 -9.62 -16.08
CA SER A 468 -14.85 -10.19 -15.23
C SER A 468 -14.07 -9.09 -14.51
N PHE A 469 -13.54 -9.42 -13.33
CA PHE A 469 -12.84 -8.47 -12.48
C PHE A 469 -11.79 -9.17 -11.60
N GLN A 470 -10.87 -8.40 -11.02
CA GLN A 470 -9.92 -8.87 -10.02
C GLN A 470 -9.99 -8.01 -8.76
N LEU A 471 -9.71 -8.62 -7.61
CA LEU A 471 -9.52 -7.92 -6.34
C LEU A 471 -8.03 -7.80 -6.05
N VAL A 472 -7.63 -6.69 -5.44
CA VAL A 472 -6.22 -6.41 -5.14
C VAL A 472 -6.11 -5.90 -3.71
N PHE A 473 -5.28 -6.56 -2.91
CA PHE A 473 -4.73 -5.95 -1.70
C PHE A 473 -3.47 -5.18 -2.06
N GLU A 474 -3.44 -3.89 -1.73
CA GLU A 474 -2.30 -3.03 -1.98
C GLU A 474 -1.82 -2.44 -0.66
N ALA A 475 -0.58 -2.75 -0.27
CA ALA A 475 0.11 -2.10 0.81
C ALA A 475 0.98 -0.98 0.22
N VAL A 476 0.70 0.26 0.58
CA VAL A 476 1.45 1.44 0.12
C VAL A 476 2.43 1.87 1.20
N HIS A 477 3.69 2.00 0.81
CA HIS A 477 4.76 2.48 1.67
C HIS A 477 4.64 4.00 1.86
N SER A 478 4.16 4.44 3.03
CA SER A 478 4.21 5.86 3.44
C SER A 478 5.39 6.18 4.34
N GLY A 479 6.10 5.17 4.83
CA GLY A 479 6.94 5.28 6.02
C GLY A 479 7.97 4.16 6.18
N PHE A 480 9.01 4.34 7.00
CA PHE A 480 10.15 3.40 7.07
C PHE A 480 10.14 2.45 8.28
N ASP A 481 9.11 2.50 9.13
CA ASP A 481 9.09 1.74 10.37
C ASP A 481 7.66 1.30 10.72
N GLY A 482 7.27 0.14 10.21
CA GLY A 482 5.97 -0.47 10.46
C GLY A 482 5.75 -1.72 9.63
N ARG A 483 4.60 -2.35 9.82
CA ARG A 483 4.20 -3.60 9.17
C ARG A 483 2.71 -3.57 8.88
N VAL A 484 2.37 -4.05 7.68
CA VAL A 484 1.00 -4.31 7.27
C VAL A 484 0.85 -5.81 7.14
N ALA A 485 -0.04 -6.42 7.90
CA ALA A 485 -0.34 -7.84 7.79
C ALA A 485 -1.83 -8.08 7.50
N ILE A 486 -2.10 -9.17 6.77
CA ILE A 486 -3.44 -9.67 6.47
C ILE A 486 -3.52 -11.16 6.77
N ASP A 487 -4.71 -11.61 7.16
CA ASP A 487 -4.98 -13.00 7.51
C ASP A 487 -6.47 -13.35 7.33
N ASP A 488 -6.82 -14.64 7.37
CA ASP A 488 -8.20 -15.15 7.38
C ASP A 488 -9.11 -14.47 6.33
N VAL A 489 -8.62 -14.38 5.09
CA VAL A 489 -9.35 -13.82 3.96
C VAL A 489 -10.50 -14.76 3.60
N ALA A 490 -11.67 -14.22 3.35
CA ALA A 490 -12.86 -14.95 2.95
C ALA A 490 -13.65 -14.14 1.92
N PHE A 491 -13.89 -14.72 0.75
CA PHE A 491 -14.74 -14.12 -0.29
C PHE A 491 -16.01 -14.94 -0.45
N ILE A 492 -17.14 -14.37 -0.01
CA ILE A 492 -18.40 -15.09 0.15
C ILE A 492 -19.45 -14.49 -0.78
N PRO A 493 -20.24 -15.31 -1.52
CA PRO A 493 -21.30 -14.85 -2.40
C PRO A 493 -22.56 -14.44 -1.62
N ARG A 494 -22.41 -13.53 -0.67
CA ARG A 494 -23.48 -12.91 0.11
C ARG A 494 -23.16 -11.45 0.36
N GLN A 495 -24.18 -10.65 0.62
CA GLN A 495 -23.98 -9.30 1.13
C GLN A 495 -23.16 -9.33 2.42
N CYS A 496 -22.25 -8.37 2.55
CA CYS A 496 -21.54 -8.21 3.81
C CYS A 496 -22.53 -7.98 4.96
N THR A 497 -22.21 -8.56 6.10
CA THR A 497 -22.81 -8.10 7.36
C THR A 497 -22.50 -6.63 7.54
N VAL A 498 -23.47 -5.91 8.11
CA VAL A 498 -23.34 -4.47 8.35
C VAL A 498 -22.02 -4.19 9.07
N PRO A 499 -21.08 -3.46 8.47
CA PRO A 499 -19.75 -3.29 9.05
C PRO A 499 -19.87 -2.58 10.40
N ARG A 500 -19.03 -2.97 11.36
CA ARG A 500 -18.98 -2.32 12.68
C ARG A 500 -18.25 -0.99 12.65
N MET A 501 -17.43 -0.77 11.63
CA MET A 501 -16.66 0.45 11.40
C MET A 501 -16.99 1.01 10.01
N CYS A 502 -17.17 2.31 9.89
CA CYS A 502 -17.43 2.98 8.63
C CYS A 502 -16.79 4.37 8.62
N SER A 503 -15.83 4.54 7.72
CA SER A 503 -15.06 5.79 7.52
C SER A 503 -15.41 6.48 6.20
N PHE A 504 -16.42 5.99 5.48
CA PHE A 504 -16.92 6.54 4.20
C PHE A 504 -15.94 6.68 3.00
N GLU A 505 -14.65 6.38 3.13
CA GLU A 505 -13.64 6.53 2.07
C GLU A 505 -13.93 5.81 0.74
N GLY A 506 -14.43 4.58 0.78
CA GLY A 506 -14.79 3.83 -0.44
C GLY A 506 -16.27 3.91 -0.80
N GLN A 507 -17.13 3.79 0.22
CA GLN A 507 -18.58 3.64 0.04
C GLN A 507 -19.34 4.01 1.32
N ARG A 508 -20.67 4.14 1.20
CA ARG A 508 -21.56 4.57 2.29
C ARG A 508 -21.86 3.51 3.35
N CYS A 509 -21.19 2.35 3.34
CA CYS A 509 -21.40 1.24 4.28
C CYS A 509 -22.87 0.80 4.47
N GLY A 510 -23.70 0.97 3.44
CA GLY A 510 -25.15 0.69 3.49
C GLY A 510 -26.00 1.75 4.20
N TYR A 511 -25.43 2.86 4.66
CA TYR A 511 -26.20 3.95 5.24
C TYR A 511 -27.12 4.59 4.19
N THR A 512 -28.36 4.83 4.60
CA THR A 512 -29.41 5.41 3.75
C THR A 512 -29.93 6.70 4.37
N SER A 513 -30.39 7.62 3.53
CA SER A 513 -30.90 8.91 3.98
C SER A 513 -32.38 9.06 3.69
N TYR A 514 -33.12 9.63 4.63
CA TYR A 514 -34.53 10.02 4.47
C TYR A 514 -34.83 11.30 5.25
N GLY A 515 -35.96 11.95 4.94
CA GLY A 515 -36.38 13.21 5.55
C GLY A 515 -36.49 14.34 4.52
N THR A 516 -36.33 15.58 4.99
CA THR A 516 -36.57 16.79 4.17
C THR A 516 -35.51 16.98 3.09
N THR A 517 -34.25 16.67 3.42
CA THR A 517 -33.12 16.71 2.49
C THR A 517 -32.34 15.41 2.57
N ARG A 518 -31.47 15.16 1.59
CA ARG A 518 -30.59 13.99 1.56
C ARG A 518 -29.24 14.30 2.19
N TRP A 519 -28.71 13.35 2.95
CA TRP A 519 -27.29 13.35 3.31
C TRP A 519 -26.45 13.07 2.06
N LEU A 520 -25.34 13.79 1.95
CA LEU A 520 -24.42 13.75 0.83
C LEU A 520 -23.13 13.06 1.26
N HIS A 521 -22.65 12.16 0.42
CA HIS A 521 -21.31 11.58 0.54
C HIS A 521 -20.36 12.50 -0.21
N LYS A 522 -19.47 13.18 0.51
CA LYS A 522 -18.71 14.33 0.02
C LYS A 522 -17.28 14.31 0.54
N ASP A 523 -16.39 14.80 -0.28
CA ASP A 523 -14.98 15.08 0.01
C ASP A 523 -14.75 16.59 0.18
N GLY A 524 -13.61 16.96 0.76
CA GLY A 524 -13.20 18.34 0.99
C GLY A 524 -12.99 19.16 -0.29
N LEU A 525 -12.51 18.55 -1.37
CA LEU A 525 -12.24 19.23 -2.65
C LEU A 525 -13.52 19.63 -3.39
N SER A 526 -14.58 18.79 -3.34
CA SER A 526 -15.83 19.04 -4.06
C SER A 526 -16.87 19.85 -3.27
N THR A 527 -16.52 20.34 -2.08
CA THR A 527 -17.44 21.08 -1.21
C THR A 527 -17.14 22.57 -1.18
N THR A 528 -18.16 23.40 -1.42
CA THR A 528 -18.09 24.86 -1.23
C THR A 528 -18.56 25.30 0.15
N ALA A 529 -19.24 24.42 0.88
CA ALA A 529 -19.72 24.62 2.24
C ALA A 529 -19.65 23.28 2.97
N GLY A 530 -18.77 23.12 3.96
CA GLY A 530 -18.49 21.86 4.64
C GLY A 530 -17.10 21.86 5.30
N PRO A 531 -16.73 20.78 6.03
CA PRO A 531 -15.35 20.56 6.47
C PRO A 531 -14.40 20.51 5.26
N LYS A 532 -13.25 21.17 5.36
CA LYS A 532 -12.23 21.16 4.29
C LYS A 532 -11.51 19.82 4.18
N SER A 533 -11.40 19.10 5.29
CA SER A 533 -10.80 17.77 5.36
C SER A 533 -11.76 16.83 6.08
N ASP A 534 -11.71 15.56 5.70
CA ASP A 534 -12.34 14.48 6.45
C ASP A 534 -11.59 14.24 7.77
N HIS A 535 -12.14 13.37 8.62
CA HIS A 535 -11.45 12.97 9.85
C HIS A 535 -10.53 11.77 9.62
N THR A 536 -10.93 10.81 8.76
CA THR A 536 -10.22 9.54 8.54
C THR A 536 -8.78 9.72 8.05
N LEU A 537 -8.61 10.50 6.98
CA LEU A 537 -7.33 10.76 6.32
C LEU A 537 -6.76 12.11 6.72
N GLU A 538 -7.57 12.99 7.33
CA GLU A 538 -7.28 14.40 7.57
C GLU A 538 -6.82 15.12 6.29
N THR A 539 -7.42 14.79 5.14
CA THR A 539 -7.09 15.37 3.83
C THR A 539 -8.31 15.93 3.12
N GLU A 540 -8.09 16.80 2.12
CA GLU A 540 -9.19 17.30 1.28
C GLU A 540 -9.78 16.21 0.37
N SER A 541 -9.05 15.10 0.17
CA SER A 541 -9.45 13.96 -0.66
C SER A 541 -10.26 12.89 0.06
N GLY A 542 -10.30 12.90 1.39
CA GLY A 542 -11.07 11.92 2.15
C GLY A 542 -12.57 12.26 2.20
N TYR A 543 -13.39 11.27 2.52
CA TYR A 543 -14.84 11.33 2.37
C TYR A 543 -15.57 11.22 3.70
N TYR A 544 -16.65 11.99 3.83
CA TYR A 544 -17.54 11.95 4.99
C TYR A 544 -19.01 12.06 4.55
N MET A 545 -19.93 11.86 5.50
CA MET A 545 -21.37 12.07 5.27
C MET A 545 -21.80 13.43 5.80
N MET A 546 -22.50 14.22 4.98
CA MET A 546 -22.83 15.60 5.29
C MET A 546 -24.30 15.93 5.03
N ALA A 547 -24.94 16.59 5.98
CA ALA A 547 -26.24 17.26 5.83
C ALA A 547 -26.06 18.77 5.71
N HIS A 548 -26.61 19.36 4.65
CA HIS A 548 -26.74 20.81 4.56
C HIS A 548 -27.85 21.28 5.50
N THR A 549 -27.51 22.19 6.40
CA THR A 549 -28.47 22.75 7.37
C THR A 549 -28.79 24.22 7.12
N ASP A 550 -28.44 24.71 5.92
CA ASP A 550 -28.82 26.05 5.46
C ASP A 550 -30.35 26.21 5.50
N ALA A 551 -30.83 27.37 5.94
CA ALA A 551 -32.25 27.69 6.08
C ALA A 551 -33.07 27.46 4.81
N GLU A 552 -32.47 27.60 3.62
CA GLU A 552 -33.11 27.36 2.33
C GLU A 552 -33.23 25.86 2.01
N ILE A 553 -32.34 25.03 2.55
CA ILE A 553 -32.27 23.59 2.28
C ILE A 553 -32.95 22.77 3.38
N LEU A 554 -32.65 23.07 4.65
CA LEU A 554 -33.26 22.46 5.82
C LEU A 554 -33.83 23.57 6.72
N PRO A 555 -35.11 23.94 6.51
CA PRO A 555 -35.79 24.97 7.31
C PRO A 555 -35.83 24.64 8.80
N VAL A 556 -36.14 25.66 9.61
CA VAL A 556 -36.28 25.53 11.07
C VAL A 556 -37.24 24.38 11.41
N ASP A 557 -36.85 23.55 12.39
CA ASP A 557 -37.59 22.38 12.89
C ASP A 557 -37.84 21.26 11.86
N LYS A 558 -37.19 21.34 10.69
CA LYS A 558 -37.17 20.23 9.73
C LYS A 558 -36.00 19.32 10.01
N THR A 559 -36.24 18.02 9.84
CA THR A 559 -35.26 16.98 10.10
C THR A 559 -34.85 16.26 8.81
N THR A 560 -33.62 15.79 8.83
CA THR A 560 -33.08 14.79 7.90
C THR A 560 -32.34 13.74 8.72
N THR A 561 -32.41 12.49 8.28
CA THR A 561 -31.87 11.36 9.02
C THR A 561 -31.00 10.50 8.12
N LEU A 562 -29.87 10.06 8.66
CA LEU A 562 -29.00 9.05 8.10
C LEU A 562 -29.14 7.79 8.95
N ALA A 563 -29.66 6.70 8.36
CA ALA A 563 -29.84 5.44 9.06
C ALA A 563 -28.88 4.36 8.59
N SER A 564 -28.34 3.60 9.53
CA SER A 564 -27.61 2.37 9.22
C SER A 564 -28.55 1.29 8.71
N PRO A 565 -28.04 0.26 8.04
CA PRO A 565 -28.79 -0.98 7.87
C PRO A 565 -29.20 -1.59 9.21
N ILE A 566 -30.20 -2.47 9.18
CA ILE A 566 -30.69 -3.19 10.36
C ILE A 566 -29.59 -4.13 10.88
N ARG A 567 -29.33 -4.05 12.18
CA ARG A 567 -28.35 -4.85 12.91
C ARG A 567 -29.08 -5.82 13.83
N LEU A 568 -28.48 -7.00 13.99
CA LEU A 568 -28.98 -8.00 14.92
C LEU A 568 -28.79 -7.53 16.36
N GLY A 569 -29.83 -7.68 17.18
CA GLY A 569 -29.76 -7.35 18.59
C GLY A 569 -28.83 -8.30 19.35
N VAL A 570 -28.11 -7.77 20.34
CA VAL A 570 -27.26 -8.55 21.24
C VAL A 570 -27.68 -8.34 22.69
N ALA A 571 -27.40 -9.32 23.55
CA ALA A 571 -27.72 -9.23 24.98
C ALA A 571 -26.76 -8.31 25.74
N ARG A 572 -25.55 -8.10 25.21
CA ARG A 572 -24.52 -7.24 25.80
C ARG A 572 -24.70 -5.79 25.36
N THR A 573 -24.31 -4.85 26.22
CA THR A 573 -24.26 -3.43 25.85
C THR A 573 -23.03 -3.16 24.99
N GLU A 574 -23.22 -2.40 23.92
CA GLU A 574 -22.21 -2.04 22.94
C GLU A 574 -21.91 -0.53 23.03
N CYS A 575 -20.77 -0.10 22.51
CA CYS A 575 -20.34 1.30 22.54
C CYS A 575 -20.34 1.86 21.13
N LEU A 576 -21.12 2.91 20.90
CA LEU A 576 -21.01 3.74 19.72
C LEU A 576 -19.90 4.77 19.92
N SER A 577 -19.06 4.94 18.91
CA SER A 577 -18.03 5.97 18.79
C SER A 577 -18.11 6.55 17.37
N PHE A 578 -18.04 7.86 17.22
CA PHE A 578 -18.08 8.51 15.90
C PHE A 578 -17.47 9.91 15.98
N TRP A 579 -17.13 10.46 14.83
CA TRP A 579 -16.70 11.85 14.71
C TRP A 579 -17.78 12.68 14.01
N TYR A 580 -17.94 13.91 14.45
CA TYR A 580 -18.93 14.82 13.88
C TYR A 580 -18.39 16.25 13.81
N HIS A 581 -18.91 17.02 12.87
CA HIS A 581 -18.52 18.41 12.64
C HIS A 581 -19.76 19.26 12.42
N MET A 582 -19.89 20.36 13.17
CA MET A 582 -21.03 21.28 13.09
C MET A 582 -20.53 22.70 12.84
N GLY A 583 -20.65 23.14 11.59
CA GLY A 583 -20.06 24.40 11.13
C GLY A 583 -21.09 25.46 10.73
N GLY A 584 -20.78 26.71 11.07
CA GLY A 584 -21.55 27.92 10.71
C GLY A 584 -22.46 28.42 11.84
N MET A 585 -23.00 29.63 11.71
CA MET A 585 -23.82 30.26 12.77
C MET A 585 -25.22 29.63 12.82
N ASN A 586 -25.56 29.00 13.95
CA ASN A 586 -26.80 28.25 14.21
C ASN A 586 -26.99 27.04 13.26
N PRO A 587 -26.09 26.04 13.31
CA PRO A 587 -26.13 24.91 12.37
C PRO A 587 -27.25 23.93 12.64
N GLY A 588 -27.94 24.01 13.79
CA GLY A 588 -28.97 23.06 14.19
C GLY A 588 -28.53 22.18 15.35
N SER A 589 -29.15 21.01 15.47
CA SER A 589 -28.75 19.98 16.42
C SER A 589 -28.52 18.64 15.71
N LEU A 590 -27.52 17.89 16.18
CA LEU A 590 -27.28 16.51 15.81
C LEU A 590 -27.71 15.62 16.98
N THR A 591 -28.65 14.72 16.73
CA THR A 591 -29.12 13.75 17.72
C THR A 591 -29.01 12.34 17.14
N VAL A 592 -28.42 11.44 17.91
CA VAL A 592 -28.20 10.06 17.51
C VAL A 592 -29.11 9.13 18.30
N TYR A 593 -29.87 8.31 17.60
CA TYR A 593 -30.82 7.37 18.18
C TYR A 593 -30.46 5.92 17.86
N MET A 594 -30.67 5.02 18.82
CA MET A 594 -30.89 3.60 18.53
C MET A 594 -32.37 3.39 18.35
N LYS A 595 -32.78 2.91 17.18
CA LYS A 595 -34.17 2.57 16.89
C LYS A 595 -34.32 1.05 16.78
N PRO A 596 -35.00 0.41 17.74
CA PRO A 596 -35.43 -0.98 17.57
C PRO A 596 -36.38 -1.09 16.37
N VAL A 597 -36.30 -2.21 15.63
CA VAL A 597 -37.24 -2.52 14.54
C VAL A 597 -38.69 -2.54 15.05
N LYS A 598 -38.88 -2.93 16.31
CA LYS A 598 -40.15 -2.88 17.04
C LYS A 598 -39.93 -2.17 18.38
N GLY A 599 -40.29 -0.89 18.46
CA GLY A 599 -40.20 -0.11 19.69
C GLY A 599 -40.05 1.38 19.43
N GLU A 600 -39.94 2.14 20.51
CA GLU A 600 -39.57 3.55 20.42
C GLU A 600 -38.06 3.72 20.28
N ARG A 601 -37.64 4.76 19.58
CA ARG A 601 -36.22 5.11 19.43
C ARG A 601 -35.68 5.66 20.76
N VAL A 602 -34.45 5.27 21.10
CA VAL A 602 -33.75 5.68 22.33
C VAL A 602 -32.63 6.63 21.96
N GLU A 603 -32.58 7.80 22.61
CA GLU A 603 -31.52 8.78 22.41
C GLU A 603 -30.21 8.27 23.01
N ILE A 604 -29.14 8.28 22.20
CA ILE A 604 -27.79 7.89 22.60
C ILE A 604 -26.93 9.14 22.86
N PHE A 605 -27.02 10.13 21.98
CA PHE A 605 -26.19 11.32 21.98
C PHE A 605 -26.97 12.51 21.40
N SER A 606 -26.73 13.72 21.90
CA SER A 606 -27.31 14.94 21.35
C SER A 606 -26.38 16.14 21.58
N ASP A 607 -26.15 16.92 20.54
CA ASP A 607 -25.42 18.19 20.61
C ASP A 607 -26.10 19.25 19.71
N ASN A 608 -25.99 20.51 20.08
CA ASN A 608 -26.62 21.65 19.42
C ASN A 608 -25.72 22.89 19.33
N LEU A 609 -24.46 22.78 19.76
CA LEU A 609 -23.54 23.91 19.79
C LEU A 609 -22.97 24.15 18.38
N ASN A 610 -22.79 25.42 18.03
CA ASN A 610 -21.89 25.78 16.94
C ASN A 610 -20.47 25.58 17.44
N GLN A 611 -19.77 24.62 16.84
CA GLN A 611 -18.51 24.10 17.37
C GLN A 611 -17.29 24.60 16.60
N GLY A 612 -17.48 25.48 15.61
CA GLY A 612 -16.42 25.98 14.74
C GLY A 612 -16.10 25.03 13.59
N ASN A 613 -14.92 25.20 12.97
CA ASN A 613 -14.42 24.36 11.89
C ASN A 613 -13.54 23.23 12.45
N VAL A 614 -14.13 22.35 13.25
CA VAL A 614 -13.40 21.34 14.04
C VAL A 614 -14.22 20.05 14.13
N TRP A 615 -13.55 18.91 13.93
CA TRP A 615 -14.12 17.59 14.16
C TRP A 615 -14.11 17.25 15.65
N ARG A 616 -15.23 16.72 16.16
CA ARG A 616 -15.39 16.34 17.56
C ARG A 616 -15.80 14.88 17.69
N HIS A 617 -15.39 14.28 18.80
CA HIS A 617 -15.72 12.90 19.13
C HIS A 617 -17.04 12.81 19.88
N GLY A 618 -17.93 11.94 19.40
CA GLY A 618 -19.17 11.56 20.05
C GLY A 618 -19.15 10.08 20.44
N ASN A 619 -19.75 9.74 21.57
CA ASN A 619 -19.92 8.35 21.97
C ASN A 619 -21.24 8.13 22.72
N GLY A 620 -21.66 6.86 22.84
CA GLY A 620 -22.76 6.50 23.72
C GLY A 620 -23.12 5.02 23.72
N ASN A 621 -23.78 4.59 24.79
CA ASN A 621 -24.12 3.19 25.02
C ASN A 621 -25.31 2.75 24.18
N ILE A 622 -25.19 1.58 23.56
CA ILE A 622 -26.27 0.90 22.83
C ILE A 622 -26.70 -0.33 23.61
N THR A 623 -27.96 -0.37 24.04
CA THR A 623 -28.55 -1.50 24.75
C THR A 623 -29.74 -2.03 23.95
N SER A 624 -29.51 -3.03 23.09
CA SER A 624 -30.53 -3.57 22.18
C SER A 624 -31.34 -4.74 22.74
N THR A 625 -30.87 -5.41 23.80
CA THR A 625 -31.59 -6.51 24.48
C THR A 625 -32.09 -7.63 23.54
N LEU A 626 -31.27 -8.04 22.57
CA LEU A 626 -31.61 -9.04 21.53
C LEU A 626 -32.71 -8.61 20.54
N VAL A 627 -33.11 -7.34 20.53
CA VAL A 627 -34.03 -6.80 19.52
C VAL A 627 -33.22 -6.19 18.39
N ASP A 628 -33.55 -6.56 17.15
CA ASP A 628 -32.94 -5.97 15.97
C ASP A 628 -33.18 -4.46 15.94
N TRP A 629 -32.16 -3.71 15.53
CA TRP A 629 -32.14 -2.25 15.66
C TRP A 629 -31.34 -1.59 14.54
N GLN A 630 -31.54 -0.30 14.33
CA GLN A 630 -30.73 0.51 13.43
C GLN A 630 -30.27 1.79 14.13
N LEU A 631 -29.13 2.32 13.71
CA LEU A 631 -28.59 3.59 14.18
C LEU A 631 -29.14 4.72 13.31
N GLU A 632 -29.66 5.79 13.91
CA GLU A 632 -30.20 6.94 13.20
C GLU A 632 -29.51 8.24 13.64
N PHE A 633 -28.80 8.90 12.73
CA PHE A 633 -28.27 10.25 12.93
C PHE A 633 -29.28 11.26 12.40
N GLU A 634 -30.00 11.93 13.29
CA GLU A 634 -31.00 12.94 12.96
C GLU A 634 -30.42 14.34 13.12
N VAL A 635 -30.54 15.15 12.08
CA VAL A 635 -30.14 16.56 12.09
C VAL A 635 -31.39 17.42 11.99
N THR A 636 -31.53 18.36 12.92
CA THR A 636 -32.63 19.34 12.95
C THR A 636 -32.11 20.73 12.59
N GLY A 637 -32.68 21.36 11.56
CA GLY A 637 -32.27 22.69 11.11
C GLY A 637 -32.67 23.79 12.10
N ALA A 638 -31.76 24.76 12.32
CA ALA A 638 -32.03 25.96 13.14
C ALA A 638 -32.10 27.27 12.32
N GLY A 639 -32.10 27.17 10.98
CA GLY A 639 -32.24 28.33 10.09
C GLY A 639 -30.98 29.17 9.91
N GLY A 640 -29.79 28.57 10.07
CA GLY A 640 -28.51 29.20 9.76
C GLY A 640 -28.27 29.37 8.25
N LYS A 641 -27.31 30.22 7.86
CA LYS A 641 -26.87 30.38 6.46
C LYS A 641 -25.49 29.77 6.27
N GLY A 642 -25.30 28.99 5.21
CA GLY A 642 -24.06 28.28 4.92
C GLY A 642 -23.69 27.23 5.96
N THR A 643 -24.67 26.74 6.72
CA THR A 643 -24.46 25.81 7.83
C THR A 643 -24.53 24.35 7.39
N HIS A 644 -23.84 23.50 8.14
CA HIS A 644 -23.80 22.08 7.88
C HIS A 644 -23.54 21.25 9.14
N VAL A 645 -23.89 19.97 9.04
CA VAL A 645 -23.50 18.92 9.98
C VAL A 645 -22.88 17.79 9.18
N ALA A 646 -21.72 17.31 9.58
CA ALA A 646 -21.06 16.16 9.00
C ALA A 646 -20.77 15.10 10.07
N VAL A 647 -20.71 13.84 9.64
CA VAL A 647 -20.35 12.68 10.47
C VAL A 647 -19.35 11.80 9.72
N ASP A 648 -18.41 11.25 10.47
CA ASP A 648 -17.33 10.42 9.95
C ASP A 648 -16.90 9.36 11.00
N ASP A 649 -16.12 8.36 10.58
CA ASP A 649 -15.47 7.36 11.44
C ASP A 649 -16.38 6.71 12.50
N ILE A 650 -17.50 6.15 12.05
CA ILE A 650 -18.48 5.48 12.92
C ILE A 650 -18.00 4.08 13.28
N ALA A 651 -17.79 3.81 14.57
CA ALA A 651 -17.38 2.53 15.12
C ALA A 651 -18.31 2.03 16.23
N ILE A 652 -18.63 0.72 16.22
CA ILE A 652 -19.42 0.05 17.26
C ILE A 652 -18.61 -1.07 17.91
N PHE A 653 -18.20 -0.86 19.16
CA PHE A 653 -17.42 -1.82 19.93
C PHE A 653 -18.30 -2.76 20.76
N ALA A 654 -17.85 -4.01 20.94
CA ALA A 654 -18.59 -5.07 21.64
C ALA A 654 -18.47 -5.00 23.18
N HIS A 655 -18.35 -3.79 23.73
CA HIS A 655 -18.32 -3.49 25.15
C HIS A 655 -19.06 -2.16 25.40
N PRO A 656 -19.51 -1.86 26.63
CA PRO A 656 -20.07 -0.56 26.96
C PRO A 656 -19.04 0.55 26.78
N CYS A 657 -19.49 1.75 26.43
CA CYS A 657 -18.68 2.95 26.51
C CYS A 657 -18.30 3.16 27.98
N GLN A 658 -17.01 3.24 28.23
CA GLN A 658 -16.53 3.70 29.51
C GLN A 658 -16.89 5.18 29.63
N ASN A 659 -17.45 5.61 30.78
CA ASN A 659 -17.75 7.02 31.11
C ASN A 659 -16.46 7.86 31.28
N GLN A 660 -15.44 7.59 30.49
CA GLN A 660 -14.05 7.84 30.81
C GLN A 660 -13.31 8.55 29.68
N GLY A 661 -13.95 9.51 28.99
CA GLY A 661 -13.17 10.50 28.23
C GLY A 661 -12.06 11.11 29.11
N SER A 662 -12.33 11.22 30.42
CA SER A 662 -11.41 11.62 31.47
C SER A 662 -10.45 10.56 32.01
N LYS A 663 -10.55 9.25 31.70
CA LYS A 663 -9.67 8.19 32.26
C LYS A 663 -9.40 7.08 31.24
N CYS A 664 -8.17 6.93 30.77
CA CYS A 664 -7.80 5.91 29.82
C CYS A 664 -6.66 5.05 30.34
N ASN A 665 -6.96 3.77 30.58
CA ASN A 665 -5.98 2.77 30.98
C ASN A 665 -5.57 1.85 29.81
N PHE A 666 -5.94 2.21 28.57
CA PHE A 666 -5.59 1.54 27.32
C PHE A 666 -6.02 0.07 27.12
N GLU A 667 -6.56 -0.59 28.14
CA GLU A 667 -6.98 -2.00 28.07
C GLU A 667 -8.14 -2.29 27.11
N ARG A 668 -8.86 -1.25 26.67
CA ARG A 668 -10.01 -1.36 25.76
C ARG A 668 -9.91 -0.37 24.60
N GLY A 669 -8.68 -0.07 24.17
CA GLY A 669 -8.39 0.91 23.13
C GLY A 669 -8.00 2.28 23.69
N THR A 670 -8.02 3.31 22.84
CA THR A 670 -7.45 4.62 23.15
C THR A 670 -8.39 5.60 23.87
N CYS A 671 -9.59 5.16 24.28
CA CYS A 671 -10.55 5.94 25.08
C CYS A 671 -10.85 7.38 24.59
N GLY A 672 -10.79 7.62 23.28
CA GLY A 672 -11.01 8.95 22.67
C GLY A 672 -9.73 9.76 22.40
N TRP A 673 -8.56 9.22 22.75
CA TRP A 673 -7.28 9.70 22.25
C TRP A 673 -7.06 9.18 20.83
N SER A 674 -6.46 10.00 19.97
CA SER A 674 -6.24 9.67 18.56
C SER A 674 -4.90 10.19 18.08
N ASN A 675 -4.24 9.44 17.20
CA ASN A 675 -3.11 9.93 16.42
C ASN A 675 -3.64 10.85 15.32
N THR A 676 -3.02 12.01 15.13
CA THR A 676 -3.34 12.87 13.98
C THR A 676 -2.88 12.19 12.70
N GLN A 677 -3.68 12.24 11.64
CA GLN A 677 -3.34 11.68 10.34
C GLN A 677 -2.75 12.73 9.39
N ASN A 678 -2.62 13.98 9.84
CA ASN A 678 -2.10 15.09 9.05
C ASN A 678 -0.56 15.06 8.97
N PRO A 679 0.03 14.79 7.80
CA PRO A 679 1.48 14.68 7.63
C PRO A 679 2.24 16.01 7.76
N GLN A 680 1.53 17.14 7.90
CA GLN A 680 2.13 18.45 8.17
C GLN A 680 2.33 18.71 9.67
N THR A 681 1.55 18.04 10.53
CA THR A 681 1.61 18.23 11.99
C THR A 681 2.57 17.25 12.65
N ASP A 682 2.55 16.00 12.23
CA ASP A 682 3.49 14.97 12.68
C ASP A 682 3.92 14.05 11.54
N LYS A 683 4.83 13.13 11.85
CA LYS A 683 5.41 12.18 10.88
C LYS A 683 5.33 10.74 11.33
N LEU A 684 4.97 10.51 12.58
CA LEU A 684 4.98 9.21 13.25
C LEU A 684 3.75 9.12 14.14
N ASP A 685 3.32 7.90 14.45
CA ASP A 685 2.17 7.61 15.29
C ASP A 685 2.58 6.93 16.61
N TRP A 686 1.73 7.08 17.63
CA TRP A 686 1.78 6.26 18.84
C TRP A 686 1.12 4.90 18.61
N GLU A 687 1.70 3.86 19.17
CA GLU A 687 1.29 2.47 18.94
C GLU A 687 0.68 1.84 20.20
N LEU A 688 -0.55 1.34 20.13
CA LEU A 688 -1.16 0.59 21.24
C LEU A 688 -0.67 -0.86 21.24
N THR A 689 0.07 -1.28 22.27
CA THR A 689 0.68 -2.61 22.32
C THR A 689 0.76 -3.18 23.75
N SER A 690 1.25 -4.40 23.89
CA SER A 690 1.54 -5.07 25.17
C SER A 690 2.88 -5.78 25.12
N ARG A 691 3.43 -6.17 26.27
CA ARG A 691 4.72 -6.88 26.33
C ARG A 691 4.66 -8.27 25.67
N GLU A 692 3.52 -8.97 25.79
CA GLU A 692 3.30 -10.29 25.18
C GLU A 692 3.20 -10.20 23.64
N ALA A 693 2.53 -9.16 23.13
CA ALA A 693 2.31 -9.00 21.69
C ALA A 693 3.49 -8.35 20.96
N GLU A 694 4.31 -7.57 21.65
CA GLU A 694 5.43 -6.83 21.08
C GLU A 694 6.68 -7.72 20.90
N THR A 695 7.13 -7.87 19.65
CA THR A 695 8.27 -8.74 19.29
C THR A 695 9.40 -8.01 18.59
N HIS A 696 9.17 -6.78 18.13
CA HIS A 696 10.08 -6.01 17.28
C HIS A 696 10.84 -4.95 18.04
N TYR A 697 10.17 -4.30 18.99
CA TYR A 697 10.76 -3.27 19.83
C TYR A 697 10.96 -3.75 21.27
N THR A 698 11.87 -3.09 21.98
CA THR A 698 11.94 -3.27 23.42
C THR A 698 10.68 -2.67 24.06
N THR A 699 10.29 -3.18 25.22
CA THR A 699 9.10 -2.72 25.94
C THR A 699 9.36 -2.63 27.43
N PRO A 700 8.54 -1.85 28.17
CA PRO A 700 8.45 -2.00 29.61
C PRO A 700 8.13 -3.48 29.96
N PRO A 701 8.67 -4.01 31.07
CA PRO A 701 8.46 -5.42 31.42
C PRO A 701 6.99 -5.75 31.69
N HIS A 702 6.23 -4.78 32.22
CA HIS A 702 4.80 -4.90 32.48
C HIS A 702 4.12 -3.57 32.17
N ASP A 703 2.84 -3.64 31.81
CA ASP A 703 1.92 -2.50 31.83
C ASP A 703 1.83 -1.89 33.25
N HIS A 704 1.34 -0.65 33.37
CA HIS A 704 1.16 -0.04 34.69
C HIS A 704 -0.22 -0.38 35.29
N SER A 705 -1.26 -0.43 34.46
CA SER A 705 -2.67 -0.62 34.83
C SER A 705 -2.98 -1.93 35.60
N LEU A 706 -2.57 -3.06 35.04
CA LEU A 706 -2.75 -4.43 35.52
C LEU A 706 -1.45 -5.02 36.11
N ALA A 707 -0.30 -4.41 35.84
CA ALA A 707 1.03 -4.91 36.19
C ALA A 707 1.31 -6.31 35.62
N THR A 708 0.89 -6.54 34.37
CA THR A 708 1.06 -7.81 33.67
C THR A 708 1.82 -7.65 32.36
N GLU A 709 2.19 -8.76 31.73
CA GLU A 709 2.73 -8.73 30.35
C GLU A 709 1.63 -8.55 29.29
N ARG A 710 0.36 -8.72 29.70
CA ARG A 710 -0.81 -8.70 28.81
C ARG A 710 -1.50 -7.35 28.72
N GLY A 711 -1.34 -6.50 29.74
CA GLY A 711 -1.99 -5.20 29.72
C GLY A 711 -1.33 -4.29 28.70
N HIS A 712 -2.08 -3.25 28.35
CA HIS A 712 -1.82 -2.45 27.17
C HIS A 712 -1.30 -1.07 27.58
N PHE A 713 -0.43 -0.53 26.75
CA PHE A 713 0.09 0.82 26.88
C PHE A 713 0.36 1.38 25.49
N LEU A 714 0.45 2.70 25.39
CA LEU A 714 0.93 3.34 24.17
C LEU A 714 2.46 3.32 24.15
N LEU A 715 3.04 2.91 23.03
CA LEU A 715 4.46 2.80 22.78
C LEU A 715 4.85 3.73 21.63
N PHE A 716 5.97 4.41 21.80
CA PHE A 716 6.63 5.20 20.78
C PHE A 716 8.10 4.78 20.69
N PRO A 717 8.45 3.91 19.73
CA PRO A 717 9.81 3.40 19.57
C PRO A 717 10.69 4.39 18.80
N SER A 718 11.98 4.45 19.16
CA SER A 718 13.02 5.20 18.45
C SER A 718 14.07 4.24 17.91
N THR A 719 14.17 4.20 16.59
CA THR A 719 15.11 3.39 15.80
C THR A 719 16.06 4.27 15.00
N ASP A 720 17.21 3.74 14.59
CA ASP A 720 18.15 4.42 13.69
C ASP A 720 17.70 4.44 12.21
N ARG A 721 16.56 3.81 11.91
CA ARG A 721 16.03 3.59 10.55
C ARG A 721 15.33 4.80 9.94
N THR A 722 14.73 5.65 10.77
CA THR A 722 14.10 6.90 10.32
C THR A 722 14.83 8.09 10.94
N PRO A 723 14.85 9.27 10.28
CA PRO A 723 15.56 10.43 10.78
C PRO A 723 15.16 10.78 12.22
N ALA A 724 16.16 11.08 13.06
CA ALA A 724 15.92 11.61 14.41
C ALA A 724 15.16 12.95 14.34
N ASN A 725 14.50 13.33 15.44
CA ASN A 725 13.67 14.53 15.59
C ASN A 725 12.36 14.53 14.76
N GLN A 726 11.90 13.37 14.31
CA GLN A 726 10.50 13.23 13.88
C GLN A 726 9.60 13.19 15.12
N ASN A 727 8.39 13.74 15.02
CA ASN A 727 7.42 13.82 16.11
C ASN A 727 6.21 12.94 15.84
N ALA A 728 5.53 12.55 16.91
CA ALA A 728 4.23 11.87 16.93
C ALA A 728 3.28 12.58 17.89
N TRP A 729 2.08 12.92 17.44
CA TRP A 729 1.10 13.66 18.24
C TRP A 729 -0.09 12.78 18.59
N LEU A 730 -0.28 12.56 19.90
CA LEU A 730 -1.50 12.00 20.44
C LEU A 730 -2.40 13.14 20.94
N LEU A 731 -3.59 13.26 20.36
CA LEU A 731 -4.55 14.32 20.64
C LEU A 731 -5.68 13.83 21.53
N SER A 732 -6.06 14.66 22.52
CA SER A 732 -7.32 14.50 23.24
C SER A 732 -8.51 15.02 22.44
N ALA A 733 -9.73 14.68 22.87
CA ALA A 733 -10.92 15.41 22.47
C ALA A 733 -10.79 16.92 22.77
N HIS A 734 -11.55 17.75 22.04
CA HIS A 734 -11.66 19.18 22.33
C HIS A 734 -12.36 19.42 23.66
N LEU A 735 -11.67 20.10 24.57
CA LEU A 735 -12.13 20.43 25.91
C LEU A 735 -12.57 21.90 25.98
N PRO A 736 -13.62 22.23 26.76
CA PRO A 736 -14.10 23.59 26.93
C PRO A 736 -13.08 24.47 27.68
N PRO A 737 -13.23 25.81 27.67
CA PRO A 737 -12.37 26.71 28.42
C PRO A 737 -12.43 26.38 29.92
N THR A 738 -11.31 26.54 30.61
CA THR A 738 -11.17 26.13 32.00
C THR A 738 -10.20 27.03 32.77
N GLN A 739 -10.53 27.31 34.03
CA GLN A 739 -9.59 27.94 34.97
C GLN A 739 -8.66 26.93 35.66
N GLY A 740 -8.89 25.63 35.45
CA GLY A 740 -8.04 24.57 35.96
C GLY A 740 -8.53 23.19 35.54
N THR A 741 -7.73 22.49 34.76
CA THR A 741 -7.88 21.07 34.45
C THR A 741 -6.67 20.34 34.98
N CYS A 742 -6.89 19.28 35.76
CA CYS A 742 -5.82 18.41 36.21
C CYS A 742 -5.63 17.27 35.23
N LEU A 743 -4.48 17.19 34.57
CA LEU A 743 -4.03 16.04 33.78
C LEU A 743 -3.06 15.19 34.60
N LYS A 744 -3.25 13.88 34.58
CA LYS A 744 -2.44 12.85 35.23
C LYS A 744 -2.11 11.78 34.21
N PHE A 745 -0.88 11.30 34.17
CA PHE A 745 -0.51 10.16 33.34
C PHE A 745 0.75 9.49 33.86
N TRP A 746 0.98 8.26 33.42
CA TRP A 746 2.21 7.52 33.68
C TRP A 746 3.04 7.42 32.42
N ALA A 747 4.36 7.60 32.56
CA ALA A 747 5.29 7.43 31.46
C ALA A 747 6.47 6.54 31.87
N HIS A 748 6.96 5.76 30.91
CA HIS A 748 8.16 4.93 31.01
C HIS A 748 9.15 5.31 29.90
N ARG A 749 10.41 5.48 30.27
CA ARG A 749 11.53 5.71 29.34
C ARG A 749 12.80 5.16 29.99
N PRO A 750 13.57 4.31 29.30
CA PRO A 750 14.85 3.81 29.79
C PRO A 750 15.91 4.92 29.87
N SER A 751 16.87 4.80 30.80
CA SER A 751 17.94 5.79 30.96
C SER A 751 18.88 5.94 29.74
N SER A 752 18.91 4.92 28.86
CA SER A 752 19.69 4.94 27.63
C SER A 752 18.98 5.60 26.45
N ALA A 753 17.70 5.97 26.62
CA ALA A 753 16.86 6.48 25.53
C ALA A 753 16.98 8.01 25.43
N ASP A 754 17.16 8.54 24.22
CA ASP A 754 17.32 9.97 23.94
C ASP A 754 16.07 10.65 23.36
N ASN A 755 14.99 9.88 23.17
CA ASN A 755 13.66 10.34 22.79
C ASN A 755 13.01 11.25 23.84
N GLN A 756 12.21 12.24 23.43
CA GLN A 756 11.59 13.19 24.37
C GLN A 756 10.07 13.03 24.41
N LEU A 757 9.47 13.30 25.57
CA LEU A 757 8.02 13.46 25.71
C LEU A 757 7.73 14.91 26.09
N LYS A 758 6.88 15.56 25.31
CA LYS A 758 6.40 16.91 25.56
C LYS A 758 4.88 16.91 25.70
N VAL A 759 4.38 17.73 26.60
CA VAL A 759 2.94 17.94 26.79
C VAL A 759 2.62 19.37 26.40
N TRP A 760 1.67 19.53 25.49
CA TRP A 760 1.22 20.84 25.01
C TRP A 760 -0.26 21.05 25.23
N ARG A 761 -0.63 22.32 25.32
CA ARG A 761 -2.01 22.81 25.17
C ARG A 761 -2.14 23.45 23.80
N LEU A 762 -3.01 22.92 22.95
CA LEU A 762 -3.39 23.52 21.68
C LEU A 762 -4.67 24.35 21.88
N ALA A 763 -4.59 25.68 21.76
CA ALA A 763 -5.74 26.57 21.90
C ALA A 763 -5.69 27.67 20.82
N ALA A 764 -6.83 27.95 20.15
CA ALA A 764 -6.92 28.91 19.04
C ALA A 764 -5.84 28.70 17.95
N GLY A 765 -5.50 27.45 17.64
CA GLY A 765 -4.48 27.08 16.65
C GLY A 765 -3.03 27.33 17.08
N LYS A 766 -2.78 27.64 18.36
CA LYS A 766 -1.44 27.85 18.91
C LYS A 766 -1.09 26.79 19.95
N LEU A 767 0.12 26.26 19.84
CA LEU A 767 0.69 25.36 20.84
C LEU A 767 1.34 26.13 21.98
N HIS A 768 1.07 25.68 23.20
CA HIS A 768 1.69 26.18 24.42
C HIS A 768 2.31 25.02 25.18
N GLU A 769 3.62 25.07 25.43
CA GLU A 769 4.33 24.00 26.15
C GLU A 769 3.91 24.01 27.62
N LEU A 770 3.53 22.84 28.14
CA LEU A 770 3.14 22.66 29.55
C LEU A 770 4.21 21.90 30.33
N LEU A 771 4.82 20.88 29.73
CA LEU A 771 5.82 20.04 30.38
C LEU A 771 6.77 19.42 29.36
N LEU A 772 8.06 19.42 29.68
CA LEU A 772 9.07 18.57 29.06
C LEU A 772 9.49 17.48 30.06
N VAL A 773 9.44 16.22 29.64
CA VAL A 773 9.74 15.06 30.50
C VAL A 773 11.17 14.57 30.27
N ASP A 774 12.08 15.02 31.13
CA ASP A 774 13.52 14.73 31.02
C ASP A 774 14.03 13.60 31.95
N GLU A 775 13.34 13.30 33.06
CA GLU A 775 13.83 12.35 34.07
C GLU A 775 12.86 11.19 34.34
N VAL A 776 12.87 10.20 33.45
CA VAL A 776 12.24 8.89 33.67
C VAL A 776 13.36 7.85 33.55
N ARG A 777 13.66 7.14 34.65
CA ARG A 777 14.84 6.25 34.79
C ARG A 777 14.44 4.77 34.74
N GLY A 778 13.79 4.34 33.66
CA GLY A 778 13.43 2.93 33.42
C GLY A 778 12.36 2.33 34.34
N ILE A 779 11.63 3.17 35.08
CA ILE A 779 10.47 2.79 35.91
C ILE A 779 9.32 3.71 35.51
N TRP A 780 8.08 3.20 35.54
CA TRP A 780 6.88 4.00 35.37
C TRP A 780 6.85 5.16 36.37
N LYS A 781 6.75 6.39 35.86
CA LYS A 781 6.70 7.61 36.67
C LYS A 781 5.45 8.40 36.35
N ARG A 782 4.77 8.87 37.39
CA ARG A 782 3.56 9.67 37.28
C ARG A 782 3.87 11.16 37.13
N PHE A 783 3.08 11.82 36.30
CA PHE A 783 3.11 13.27 36.06
C PHE A 783 1.73 13.87 36.29
N ASP A 784 1.68 14.99 37.00
CA ASP A 784 0.47 15.74 37.32
C ASP A 784 0.65 17.18 36.81
N ILE A 785 -0.24 17.65 35.93
CA ILE A 785 -0.13 18.94 35.23
C ILE A 785 -1.43 19.72 35.37
N ASN A 786 -1.31 21.00 35.76
CA ASN A 786 -2.41 21.95 35.74
C ASN A 786 -2.49 22.66 34.39
N ILE A 787 -3.64 22.57 33.74
CA ILE A 787 -3.91 23.20 32.45
C ILE A 787 -4.97 24.28 32.68
N THR A 788 -4.70 25.49 32.21
CA THR A 788 -5.69 26.57 32.16
C THR A 788 -5.93 26.94 30.71
N SER A 789 -7.10 27.45 30.34
CA SER A 789 -7.38 27.95 28.98
C SER A 789 -8.58 28.88 29.00
N SER A 790 -8.46 30.04 28.33
CA SER A 790 -9.60 30.95 28.12
C SER A 790 -10.46 30.56 26.90
N GLU A 791 -9.97 29.66 26.06
CA GLU A 791 -10.61 29.17 24.84
C GLU A 791 -10.75 27.64 24.89
N ASP A 792 -11.56 27.07 24.00
CA ASP A 792 -11.56 25.63 23.73
C ASP A 792 -10.13 25.16 23.41
N TYR A 793 -9.73 24.03 23.99
CA TYR A 793 -8.36 23.53 23.88
C TYR A 793 -8.29 22.01 23.73
N GLN A 794 -7.17 21.52 23.20
CA GLN A 794 -6.80 20.11 23.23
C GLN A 794 -5.50 19.90 23.99
N ILE A 795 -5.37 18.72 24.58
CA ILE A 795 -4.13 18.23 25.17
C ILE A 795 -3.40 17.46 24.08
N VAL A 796 -2.13 17.79 23.85
CA VAL A 796 -1.27 17.11 22.88
C VAL A 796 -0.11 16.46 23.64
N LEU A 797 0.03 15.15 23.48
CA LEU A 797 1.19 14.41 23.96
C LEU A 797 2.09 14.14 22.75
N GLU A 798 3.21 14.87 22.70
CA GLU A 798 4.17 14.81 21.62
C GLU A 798 5.36 13.91 22.01
N GLY A 799 5.54 12.82 21.27
CA GLY A 799 6.75 12.01 21.31
C GLY A 799 7.73 12.52 20.26
N VAL A 800 8.95 12.88 20.66
CA VAL A 800 10.02 13.27 19.72
C VAL A 800 11.05 12.15 19.65
N LYS A 801 11.25 11.65 18.43
CA LYS A 801 12.12 10.50 18.15
C LYS A 801 13.58 10.83 18.43
N GLY A 802 14.23 9.95 19.19
CA GLY A 802 15.67 9.95 19.39
C GLY A 802 16.41 9.05 18.39
N THR A 803 17.67 8.75 18.65
CA THR A 803 18.47 7.76 17.92
C THR A 803 18.18 6.33 18.35
N ALA A 804 17.85 6.11 19.63
CA ALA A 804 17.56 4.78 20.16
C ALA A 804 16.69 4.84 21.43
N GLY A 805 15.87 3.80 21.62
CA GLY A 805 15.12 3.56 22.86
C GLY A 805 13.61 3.64 22.67
N ILE A 806 12.88 3.71 23.77
CA ILE A 806 11.41 3.68 23.76
C ILE A 806 10.83 4.69 24.73
N LEU A 807 9.61 5.12 24.44
CA LEU A 807 8.78 5.92 25.31
C LEU A 807 7.44 5.22 25.39
N ALA A 808 6.93 4.99 26.59
CA ALA A 808 5.60 4.41 26.77
C ALA A 808 4.75 5.28 27.69
N LEU A 809 3.45 5.32 27.41
CA LEU A 809 2.43 6.05 28.15
C LEU A 809 1.35 5.07 28.62
N ASP A 810 0.89 5.26 29.85
CA ASP A 810 -0.23 4.49 30.41
C ASP A 810 -1.05 5.37 31.37
N ASP A 811 -2.27 4.93 31.67
CA ASP A 811 -3.15 5.51 32.71
C ASP A 811 -3.34 7.04 32.62
N ILE A 812 -3.82 7.52 31.47
CA ILE A 812 -4.05 8.96 31.23
C ILE A 812 -5.41 9.38 31.79
N GLU A 813 -5.41 10.28 32.76
CA GLU A 813 -6.62 10.84 33.38
C GLU A 813 -6.63 12.37 33.31
N TYR A 814 -7.76 13.00 32.96
CA TYR A 814 -7.95 14.44 33.13
C TYR A 814 -9.28 14.80 33.77
N THR A 815 -9.29 15.82 34.65
CA THR A 815 -10.50 16.33 35.30
C THR A 815 -10.65 17.83 35.05
N ILE A 816 -11.73 18.22 34.38
CA ILE A 816 -12.01 19.62 34.00
C ILE A 816 -12.61 20.38 35.18
N GLY A 817 -12.21 21.65 35.37
CA GLY A 817 -12.74 22.55 36.41
C GLY A 817 -12.12 22.36 37.80
N VAL A 818 -11.16 21.44 37.93
CA VAL A 818 -10.43 21.16 39.16
C VAL A 818 -8.93 21.12 38.85
N ASN A 819 -8.12 21.86 39.61
CA ASN A 819 -6.67 21.73 39.53
C ASN A 819 -6.17 20.45 40.24
N CYS A 820 -4.92 20.06 40.04
CA CYS A 820 -4.38 18.84 40.63
C CYS A 820 -4.24 18.87 42.15
N ALA A 821 -4.36 20.05 42.78
CA ALA A 821 -4.44 20.19 44.23
C ALA A 821 -5.88 19.96 44.77
N GLY A 822 -6.88 19.79 43.90
CA GLY A 822 -8.27 19.57 44.28
C GLY A 822 -9.09 20.85 44.51
N GLU A 823 -8.54 22.01 44.16
CA GLU A 823 -9.24 23.28 44.23
C GLU A 823 -10.11 23.43 42.98
N LYS A 824 -11.40 23.72 43.18
CA LYS A 824 -12.31 24.05 42.10
C LYS A 824 -12.03 25.48 41.65
N GLY A 825 -11.76 25.67 40.37
CA GLY A 825 -11.78 27.01 39.79
C GLY A 825 -13.19 27.58 39.90
N ASP A 826 -13.33 28.89 40.16
CA ASP A 826 -14.61 29.57 40.03
C ASP A 826 -15.01 29.57 38.55
N ASP A 827 -15.60 28.47 38.07
CA ASP A 827 -16.20 28.34 36.73
C ASP A 827 -17.53 29.13 36.65
N ALA A 828 -17.51 30.36 37.14
CA ALA A 828 -18.64 31.29 37.11
C ALA A 828 -18.87 31.90 35.72
N GLY A 829 -18.00 31.64 34.74
CA GLY A 829 -18.11 32.21 33.39
C GLY A 829 -19.30 31.68 32.57
N GLY A 830 -19.62 30.38 32.68
CA GLY A 830 -20.75 29.77 31.95
C GLY A 830 -22.08 29.86 32.68
N ILE A 831 -22.05 29.83 34.01
CA ILE A 831 -23.26 29.88 34.85
C ILE A 831 -23.79 31.32 34.99
N ALA A 832 -22.91 32.34 34.99
CA ALA A 832 -23.36 33.73 35.08
C ALA A 832 -24.18 34.17 33.86
N ALA A 833 -23.86 33.74 32.65
CA ALA A 833 -24.63 34.09 31.46
C ALA A 833 -26.05 33.50 31.51
N SER A 834 -26.18 32.22 31.88
CA SER A 834 -27.48 31.54 32.01
C SER A 834 -28.30 32.08 33.17
N VAL A 835 -27.67 32.39 34.31
CA VAL A 835 -28.36 32.98 35.47
C VAL A 835 -28.77 34.43 35.19
N ILE A 836 -27.96 35.23 34.48
CA ILE A 836 -28.34 36.59 34.07
C ILE A 836 -29.48 36.55 33.06
N VAL A 837 -29.48 35.62 32.09
CA VAL A 837 -30.58 35.46 31.14
C VAL A 837 -31.86 34.99 31.83
N VAL A 838 -31.78 34.05 32.78
CA VAL A 838 -32.93 33.62 33.59
C VAL A 838 -33.42 34.76 34.50
N LEU A 839 -32.53 35.55 35.11
CA LEU A 839 -32.90 36.72 35.92
C LEU A 839 -33.51 37.84 35.07
N LEU A 840 -33.05 38.04 33.83
CA LEU A 840 -33.64 38.96 32.86
C LEU A 840 -35.01 38.45 32.36
N LEU A 841 -35.16 37.14 32.12
CA LEU A 841 -36.44 36.52 31.76
C LEU A 841 -37.44 36.60 32.90
N VAL A 842 -37.03 36.31 34.13
CA VAL A 842 -37.87 36.47 35.34
C VAL A 842 -38.19 37.95 35.55
N GLY A 843 -37.22 38.86 35.38
CA GLY A 843 -37.43 40.30 35.46
C GLY A 843 -38.42 40.83 34.42
N THR A 844 -38.34 40.35 33.18
CA THR A 844 -39.30 40.70 32.11
C THR A 844 -40.67 40.09 32.34
N LEU A 845 -40.76 38.85 32.84
CA LEU A 845 -42.02 38.23 33.27
C LEU A 845 -42.69 38.99 34.43
N ILE A 846 -41.91 39.43 35.42
CA ILE A 846 -42.41 40.26 36.52
C ILE A 846 -42.85 41.62 35.99
N ALA A 847 -42.09 42.25 35.09
CA ALA A 847 -42.49 43.53 34.49
C ALA A 847 -43.78 43.41 33.68
N LEU A 848 -43.94 42.33 32.90
CA LEU A 848 -45.17 42.01 32.16
C LEU A 848 -46.34 41.70 33.10
N LEU A 849 -46.09 41.01 34.22
CA LEU A 849 -47.09 40.75 35.25
C LEU A 849 -47.54 42.05 35.95
N VAL A 850 -46.60 42.94 36.28
CA VAL A 850 -46.90 44.26 36.87
C VAL A 850 -47.65 45.14 35.87
N TYR A 851 -47.26 45.12 34.60
CA TYR A 851 -47.98 45.80 33.53
C TYR A 851 -49.40 45.26 33.37
N TYR A 852 -49.59 43.94 33.35
CA TYR A 852 -50.87 43.27 33.30
C TYR A 852 -51.75 43.59 34.53
N LEU A 853 -51.19 43.58 35.73
CA LEU A 853 -51.92 43.92 36.96
C LEU A 853 -52.32 45.41 36.99
N ARG A 854 -51.43 46.33 36.58
CA ARG A 854 -51.76 47.76 36.47
C ARG A 854 -52.81 48.06 35.39
N THR A 855 -52.79 47.33 34.28
CA THR A 855 -53.82 47.46 33.23
C THR A 855 -55.14 46.83 33.67
N ARG A 856 -55.10 45.70 34.38
CA ARG A 856 -56.28 45.06 34.99
C ARG A 856 -56.95 45.94 36.06
N ASP A 857 -56.18 46.66 36.86
CA ASP A 857 -56.73 47.60 37.85
C ASP A 857 -57.33 48.85 37.18
N ARG A 858 -56.79 49.29 36.04
CA ARG A 858 -57.42 50.33 35.20
C ARG A 858 -58.73 49.86 34.57
N VAL A 859 -58.85 48.58 34.21
CA VAL A 859 -60.08 48.00 33.66
C VAL A 859 -61.13 47.77 34.76
N LYS A 860 -60.73 47.46 36.00
CA LYS A 860 -61.64 47.32 37.14
C LYS A 860 -62.21 48.62 37.70
N ALA A 861 -61.63 49.77 37.35
CA ALA A 861 -62.17 51.09 37.73
C ALA A 861 -63.35 51.56 36.87
N SER A 862 -63.68 50.85 35.77
CA SER A 862 -64.68 51.32 34.79
C SER A 862 -66.01 50.55 34.75
N THR A 863 -66.22 49.54 35.58
CA THR A 863 -67.47 48.75 35.56
C THR A 863 -67.96 48.41 36.96
N ASN A 864 -68.65 49.36 37.60
CA ASN A 864 -69.62 49.08 38.66
C ASN A 864 -70.71 50.18 38.69
N ARG A 865 -71.78 49.96 37.91
CA ARG A 865 -73.14 50.44 38.22
C ARG A 865 -74.07 49.21 38.16
N LEU A 866 -74.34 48.66 39.36
CA LEU A 866 -75.63 48.24 39.97
C LEU A 866 -76.83 47.80 39.06
N PRO A 867 -77.87 47.11 39.59
CA PRO A 867 -77.95 46.23 40.79
C PRO A 867 -78.89 44.98 40.68
N SER A 868 -78.83 44.13 41.73
CA SER A 868 -79.92 43.35 42.39
C SER A 868 -80.64 42.23 41.61
N SER A 869 -81.02 41.06 42.14
CA SER A 869 -81.41 40.66 43.51
C SER A 869 -81.37 39.11 43.69
N SER A 870 -81.06 38.66 44.90
CA SER A 870 -81.07 37.29 45.44
C SER A 870 -82.46 36.91 46.03
N PRO A 871 -82.68 35.78 46.77
CA PRO A 871 -81.93 34.51 46.88
C PRO A 871 -82.81 33.21 46.98
N SER A 872 -82.12 32.07 47.09
CA SER A 872 -82.42 30.86 47.89
C SER A 872 -82.97 29.60 47.20
N ALA A 873 -82.16 28.52 47.22
CA ALA A 873 -82.42 27.23 47.91
C ALA A 873 -81.82 26.00 47.18
N SER A 874 -80.91 25.32 47.90
CA SER A 874 -80.67 23.86 48.01
C SER A 874 -80.44 22.92 46.80
N SER A 875 -79.29 22.23 46.91
CA SER A 875 -79.07 20.77 46.84
C SER A 875 -79.09 19.99 45.50
N SER A 876 -77.89 19.46 45.20
CA SER A 876 -77.54 18.07 44.85
C SER A 876 -78.06 17.38 43.58
N SER A 877 -77.05 16.83 42.88
CA SER A 877 -76.97 15.54 42.19
C SER A 877 -77.54 15.36 40.78
N ALA A 878 -76.64 14.84 39.94
CA ALA A 878 -76.82 13.88 38.85
C ALA A 878 -77.64 14.28 37.61
N GLY A 879 -76.97 14.25 36.46
CA GLY A 879 -77.62 13.93 35.19
C GLY A 879 -77.07 14.68 33.96
N PRO A 880 -77.21 14.11 32.75
CA PRO A 880 -76.45 14.42 31.53
C PRO A 880 -77.27 15.17 30.45
N GLY A 881 -76.59 15.61 29.38
CA GLY A 881 -77.12 15.65 28.00
C GLY A 881 -77.85 16.91 27.49
N PHE A 882 -77.33 17.46 26.37
CA PHE A 882 -77.98 17.77 25.06
C PHE A 882 -79.48 18.23 25.02
N SER A 883 -80.00 19.07 24.11
CA SER A 883 -79.67 19.56 22.76
C SER A 883 -80.64 20.70 22.35
N ASN A 884 -80.43 21.26 21.14
CA ASN A 884 -81.39 21.62 20.06
C ASN A 884 -80.97 22.94 19.38
N ASP A 885 -80.99 23.13 18.05
CA ASP A 885 -81.66 22.45 16.93
C ASP A 885 -80.88 22.75 15.62
N SER A 886 -80.53 21.75 14.80
CA SER A 886 -81.22 21.32 13.56
C SER A 886 -80.71 22.01 12.26
N TYR A 887 -80.07 21.24 11.36
CA TYR A 887 -80.58 20.95 10.00
C TYR A 887 -79.63 19.97 9.25
N GLU A 888 -80.16 18.81 8.90
CA GLU A 888 -79.80 17.95 7.76
C GLU A 888 -81.12 17.78 6.94
N PRO A 889 -81.23 17.18 5.73
CA PRO A 889 -80.36 16.15 5.13
C PRO A 889 -80.16 16.23 3.59
N GLY A 890 -79.43 15.29 2.98
CA GLY A 890 -79.59 14.99 1.55
C GLY A 890 -78.50 14.15 0.85
N LEU A 891 -78.66 12.82 0.89
CA LEU A 891 -77.92 11.78 0.13
C LEU A 891 -78.03 11.90 -1.42
N THR A 892 -77.03 11.37 -2.15
CA THR A 892 -77.08 10.32 -3.23
C THR A 892 -76.02 10.53 -4.34
N VAL A 893 -75.09 9.59 -4.59
CA VAL A 893 -75.05 8.49 -5.61
C VAL A 893 -74.38 8.84 -6.97
N SER A 894 -73.48 7.93 -7.40
CA SER A 894 -73.06 7.54 -8.77
C SER A 894 -71.95 8.28 -9.58
N LYS A 895 -70.92 7.47 -9.93
CA LYS A 895 -70.04 7.47 -11.14
C LYS A 895 -70.86 7.38 -12.46
N PRO A 896 -70.28 7.36 -13.70
CA PRO A 896 -68.94 7.69 -14.25
C PRO A 896 -69.01 8.48 -15.61
N ALA A 897 -67.92 8.42 -16.40
CA ALA A 897 -67.79 8.65 -17.88
C ALA A 897 -67.45 10.10 -18.31
N SER A 898 -66.19 10.41 -18.68
CA SER A 898 -65.54 10.19 -19.99
C SER A 898 -66.15 10.98 -21.14
N VAL A 899 -65.48 12.06 -21.60
CA VAL A 899 -65.37 12.38 -23.04
C VAL A 899 -63.99 13.02 -23.31
N THR A 900 -63.48 12.54 -24.42
CA THR A 900 -62.21 12.65 -25.11
C THR A 900 -62.02 13.94 -25.94
N PHE A 901 -60.78 14.06 -26.43
CA PHE A 901 -60.33 14.62 -27.72
C PHE A 901 -59.99 16.11 -27.84
N GLY A 902 -58.73 16.33 -28.27
CA GLY A 902 -58.45 17.16 -29.43
C GLY A 902 -57.40 18.25 -29.18
N SER A 903 -56.15 17.97 -29.59
CA SER A 903 -55.46 18.65 -30.70
C SER A 903 -54.87 20.04 -30.33
N ALA A 904 -53.71 20.49 -30.78
CA ALA A 904 -52.53 19.95 -31.44
C ALA A 904 -51.61 21.17 -31.66
N ARG A 905 -50.29 20.92 -31.83
CA ARG A 905 -49.30 21.80 -32.52
C ARG A 905 -48.93 23.11 -31.78
N LYS A 906 -47.70 23.62 -31.83
CA LYS A 906 -46.52 23.40 -32.70
C LYS A 906 -45.31 24.05 -32.01
N SER A 907 -44.12 23.43 -32.09
CA SER A 907 -42.86 23.93 -32.73
C SER A 907 -42.35 25.27 -32.18
N GLU A 908 -41.07 25.52 -31.88
CA GLU A 908 -39.79 25.22 -32.57
C GLU A 908 -38.71 25.88 -31.66
N SER A 909 -37.56 25.31 -31.30
CA SER A 909 -36.27 25.22 -32.05
C SER A 909 -35.23 24.69 -31.01
N ALA A 910 -34.43 23.63 -31.22
CA ALA A 910 -33.21 23.52 -32.05
C ALA A 910 -32.18 24.64 -31.72
N LEU A 911 -30.87 24.45 -31.52
CA LEU A 911 -29.91 23.36 -31.67
C LEU A 911 -28.55 23.88 -31.11
N ILE A 912 -27.55 23.00 -30.90
CA ILE A 912 -26.09 23.16 -31.13
C ILE A 912 -25.20 22.53 -30.03
N CYS A 913 -24.28 21.70 -30.53
CA CYS A 913 -23.20 20.95 -29.87
C CYS A 913 -21.96 21.81 -29.51
N ASP A 914 -21.00 21.14 -28.89
CA ASP A 914 -19.54 21.39 -28.78
C ASP A 914 -19.03 22.01 -27.48
N LEU A 915 -18.58 21.14 -26.55
CA LEU A 915 -17.16 20.88 -26.23
C LEU A 915 -17.02 19.76 -25.19
#